data_AF-A0A2E5L3T1-F1
#
_entry.id   AF-A0A2E5L3T1-F1
#
_cell.length_a   1.000
_cell.length_b   1.000
_cell.length_c   1.000
_cell.angle_alpha   90.00
_cell.angle_beta   90.00
_cell.angle_gamma   90.00
#
_symmetry.space_group_name_H-M   'P 1'
#
loop_
_entity.id
_entity.type
_entity.pdbx_description
1 polymer ?
#
loop_
_entity_poly.entity_id
_entity_poly.type
_entity_poly.pdbx_seq_one_letter_code
_entity_poly.pdbx_strand_id
1 'polypeptide(L)'
;MIRVAFDIGGTFTDFVLQDEEHGRVHSLKIPSTPANPGNAVLVGLARLLDEAKLDTKSLDTLLHATTVATNAILERKGSPTGLITTDGFRDVLLIGRQKRYETYDLYINKPTPLIKRRYIAEVIERIDHEGSIIIDLETHSLDRAIDKMLETNRETIAVSLLHSYANPDHERLIRQRIQEKAPHLSVSISSEISPKFREYERTNTTVANAYVKPIVDKYIGSLEKALEEREFQNDLFVMQSSGGLVSTTIAKEYPIRIIESGPAAGVLMGGIVGKDIDADQVITFDMGGTTAKLGAVDDGIPAIMPTFEVGHVEYKKGSGLPITIPSVELLEIGAGGGSIAKVEFGMIAIGPESAGADPGPICYGFGGTRPTITDANVILGYISDDWFNGGTMLLNKEAAKVGILEHIANPLNLTLEEAAWGIHTIATSNMENALRIVSVEQGRDPRRYSMVAFGGAGPLHAVRLARGIGIPKVIIPAGAGVGSAVGLLEAEPRIDTSLTQVLKLDSNSTNPIKEIYDKLEMRAKSDIKRLGVKGNPIWSRHAYMRYVGQGFEISVNLPSGKITKKYTDAIVESFNSAYLKKHKFLDENAMIEGIDWSLVAIIPQASDKTNLSSYVIPAKLRQTRTRPVWFPETNGFIETNIIDRRSISSTDTLSGPAIIEDIDCTTVVLPGDVVRKHEMGHLVIEVQQKGF
;
A
#
# COMPACT_ATOMS: atom_id res chain seq x y z
N MET A 1 -21.57 -8.12 -16.62
CA MET A 1 -21.43 -7.42 -15.33
C MET A 1 -20.68 -6.12 -15.57
N ILE A 2 -21.07 -5.03 -14.93
CA ILE A 2 -20.41 -3.73 -15.05
C ILE A 2 -19.86 -3.32 -13.69
N ARG A 3 -18.53 -3.22 -13.60
CA ARG A 3 -17.80 -2.91 -12.37
C ARG A 3 -17.03 -1.62 -12.55
N VAL A 4 -16.97 -0.78 -11.52
CA VAL A 4 -16.12 0.41 -11.53
C VAL A 4 -15.21 0.39 -10.31
N ALA A 5 -13.92 0.54 -10.56
CA ALA A 5 -12.91 0.76 -9.54
C ALA A 5 -12.44 2.20 -9.55
N PHE A 6 -12.24 2.78 -8.38
CA PHE A 6 -11.63 4.10 -8.25
C PHE A 6 -10.72 4.22 -7.03
N ASP A 7 -9.55 4.80 -7.26
CA ASP A 7 -8.54 5.09 -6.25
C ASP A 7 -8.35 6.60 -6.11
N ILE A 8 -8.48 7.10 -4.87
CA ILE A 8 -8.28 8.52 -4.56
C ILE A 8 -6.84 8.73 -4.10
N GLY A 9 -6.00 9.14 -5.05
CA GLY A 9 -4.63 9.58 -4.80
C GLY A 9 -4.54 11.01 -4.26
N GLY A 10 -3.30 11.48 -4.07
CA GLY A 10 -3.03 12.86 -3.64
C GLY A 10 -3.10 13.90 -4.76
N THR A 11 -2.82 13.51 -6.01
CA THR A 11 -2.77 14.40 -7.18
C THR A 11 -3.97 14.18 -8.10
N PHE A 12 -4.28 12.92 -8.37
CA PHE A 12 -5.35 12.51 -9.28
C PHE A 12 -6.18 11.40 -8.66
N THR A 13 -7.45 11.35 -9.05
CA THR A 13 -8.34 10.22 -8.80
C THR A 13 -8.43 9.42 -10.10
N ASP A 14 -8.05 8.14 -10.00
CA ASP A 14 -8.01 7.21 -11.13
C ASP A 14 -9.26 6.34 -11.12
N PHE A 15 -9.92 6.20 -12.28
CA PHE A 15 -11.10 5.36 -12.45
C PHE A 15 -10.87 4.34 -13.56
N VAL A 16 -11.42 3.14 -13.36
CA VAL A 16 -11.51 2.10 -14.39
C VAL A 16 -12.90 1.49 -14.34
N LEU A 17 -13.60 1.48 -15.48
CA LEU A 17 -14.86 0.78 -15.69
C LEU A 17 -14.59 -0.46 -16.54
N GLN A 18 -15.12 -1.59 -16.10
CA GLN A 18 -15.09 -2.87 -16.80
C GLN A 18 -16.52 -3.28 -17.15
N ASP A 19 -16.80 -3.42 -18.43
CA ASP A 19 -18.01 -4.02 -18.98
C ASP A 19 -17.64 -5.43 -19.49
N GLU A 20 -17.94 -6.44 -18.67
CA GLU A 20 -17.60 -7.83 -18.98
C GLU A 20 -18.42 -8.39 -20.15
N GLU A 21 -19.67 -7.93 -20.34
CA GLU A 21 -20.55 -8.46 -21.39
C GLU A 21 -20.02 -8.09 -22.78
N HIS A 22 -19.52 -6.86 -22.92
CA HIS A 22 -18.96 -6.37 -24.18
C HIS A 22 -17.42 -6.46 -24.23
N GLY A 23 -16.79 -6.94 -23.16
CA GLY A 23 -15.33 -7.00 -23.02
C GLY A 23 -14.64 -5.65 -23.12
N ARG A 24 -15.27 -4.56 -22.65
CA ARG A 24 -14.76 -3.19 -22.77
C ARG A 24 -14.19 -2.70 -21.45
N VAL A 25 -13.05 -2.00 -21.51
CA VAL A 25 -12.47 -1.30 -20.38
C VAL A 25 -12.34 0.17 -20.71
N HIS A 26 -12.89 1.03 -19.87
CA HIS A 26 -12.77 2.48 -19.94
C HIS A 26 -11.97 2.99 -18.75
N SER A 27 -11.14 4.00 -18.94
CA SER A 27 -10.43 4.65 -17.85
C SER A 27 -10.56 6.17 -17.91
N LEU A 28 -10.53 6.77 -16.74
CA LEU A 28 -10.62 8.22 -16.60
C LEU A 28 -9.71 8.66 -15.46
N LYS A 29 -9.01 9.77 -15.69
CA LYS A 29 -8.18 10.44 -14.70
C LYS A 29 -8.66 11.87 -14.54
N ILE A 30 -8.93 12.26 -13.30
CA ILE A 30 -9.32 13.64 -12.97
C ILE A 30 -8.50 14.15 -11.79
N PRO A 31 -8.28 15.46 -11.67
CA PRO A 31 -7.62 16.04 -10.49
C PRO A 31 -8.38 15.69 -9.20
N SER A 32 -7.64 15.34 -8.15
CA SER A 32 -8.24 15.10 -6.83
C SER A 32 -8.74 16.41 -6.20
N THR A 33 -9.77 16.33 -5.36
CA THR A 33 -10.26 17.48 -4.56
C THR A 33 -10.11 17.17 -3.07
N PRO A 34 -8.94 17.45 -2.45
CA PRO A 34 -8.68 17.09 -1.05
C PRO A 34 -9.70 17.64 -0.05
N ALA A 35 -10.24 18.83 -0.32
CA ALA A 35 -11.27 19.45 0.54
C ALA A 35 -12.62 18.72 0.50
N ASN A 36 -12.93 18.00 -0.59
CA ASN A 36 -14.15 17.22 -0.72
C ASN A 36 -13.94 16.01 -1.67
N PRO A 37 -13.28 14.94 -1.19
CA PRO A 37 -12.92 13.80 -2.05
C PRO A 37 -14.13 13.09 -2.66
N GLY A 38 -15.26 13.08 -1.95
CA GLY A 38 -16.52 12.52 -2.47
C GLY A 38 -17.01 13.23 -3.73
N ASN A 39 -16.81 14.55 -3.84
CA ASN A 39 -17.22 15.28 -5.03
C ASN A 39 -16.39 14.90 -6.27
N ALA A 40 -15.07 14.72 -6.15
CA ALA A 40 -14.25 14.19 -7.24
C ALA A 40 -14.77 12.83 -7.71
N VAL A 41 -15.09 11.92 -6.78
CA VAL A 41 -15.63 10.59 -7.13
C VAL A 41 -16.87 10.72 -7.98
N LEU A 42 -17.81 11.57 -7.59
CA LEU A 42 -19.11 11.69 -8.26
C LEU A 42 -18.99 12.37 -9.64
N VAL A 43 -18.15 13.40 -9.76
CA VAL A 43 -17.88 14.05 -11.05
C VAL A 43 -17.18 13.09 -12.00
N GLY A 44 -16.19 12.34 -11.51
CA GLY A 44 -15.47 11.34 -12.29
C GLY A 44 -16.36 10.19 -12.73
N LEU A 45 -17.19 9.65 -11.82
CA LEU A 45 -18.14 8.59 -12.14
C LEU A 45 -19.15 9.04 -13.20
N ALA A 46 -19.74 10.24 -13.06
CA ALA A 46 -20.67 10.76 -14.04
C ALA A 46 -20.04 10.92 -15.43
N ARG A 47 -18.79 11.42 -15.50
CA ARG A 47 -18.06 11.56 -16.75
C ARG A 47 -17.70 10.21 -17.37
N LEU A 48 -17.26 9.24 -16.56
CA LEU A 48 -16.91 7.89 -17.03
C LEU A 48 -18.13 7.17 -17.61
N LEU A 49 -19.29 7.32 -16.94
CA LEU A 49 -20.56 6.77 -17.41
C LEU A 49 -21.02 7.42 -18.72
N ASP A 50 -20.88 8.74 -18.85
CA ASP A 50 -21.21 9.47 -20.10
C ASP A 50 -20.31 9.03 -21.27
N GLU A 51 -19.00 8.91 -21.04
CA GLU A 51 -18.04 8.41 -22.03
C GLU A 51 -18.31 6.94 -22.43
N ALA A 52 -18.74 6.11 -21.48
CA ALA A 52 -19.13 4.72 -21.72
C ALA A 52 -20.57 4.57 -22.27
N LYS A 53 -21.37 5.65 -22.28
CA LYS A 53 -22.80 5.67 -22.61
C LYS A 53 -23.64 4.71 -21.76
N LEU A 54 -23.35 4.67 -20.46
CA LEU A 54 -24.01 3.82 -19.47
C LEU A 54 -24.77 4.67 -18.44
N ASP A 55 -25.78 4.09 -17.81
CA ASP A 55 -26.49 4.70 -16.69
C ASP A 55 -25.97 4.15 -15.36
N THR A 56 -26.13 4.93 -14.27
CA THR A 56 -25.71 4.55 -12.92
C THR A 56 -26.40 3.26 -12.47
N LYS A 57 -27.64 3.01 -12.93
CA LYS A 57 -28.42 1.79 -12.65
C LYS A 57 -27.83 0.53 -13.27
N SER A 58 -26.98 0.67 -14.28
CA SER A 58 -26.34 -0.46 -14.95
C SER A 58 -25.10 -0.96 -14.19
N LEU A 59 -24.64 -0.23 -13.16
CA LEU A 59 -23.44 -0.57 -12.40
C LEU A 59 -23.73 -1.65 -11.36
N ASP A 60 -23.12 -2.83 -11.47
CA ASP A 60 -23.30 -3.93 -10.52
C ASP A 60 -22.46 -3.77 -9.25
N THR A 61 -21.27 -3.15 -9.34
CA THR A 61 -20.36 -3.06 -8.19
C THR A 61 -19.43 -1.86 -8.30
N LEU A 62 -19.24 -1.17 -7.17
CA LEU A 62 -18.23 -0.14 -6.99
C LEU A 62 -17.12 -0.62 -6.06
N LEU A 63 -15.88 -0.41 -6.46
CA LEU A 63 -14.68 -0.79 -5.72
C LEU A 63 -13.87 0.46 -5.42
N HIS A 64 -13.50 0.64 -4.16
CA HIS A 64 -12.88 1.88 -3.70
C HIS A 64 -11.62 1.64 -2.88
N ALA A 65 -10.57 2.43 -3.17
CA ALA A 65 -9.41 2.58 -2.31
C ALA A 65 -9.20 4.05 -1.97
N THR A 66 -8.68 4.31 -0.77
CA THR A 66 -8.61 5.67 -0.22
C THR A 66 -7.38 5.90 0.62
N THR A 67 -6.88 7.13 0.56
CA THR A 67 -5.79 7.63 1.39
C THR A 67 -6.27 8.41 2.62
N VAL A 68 -7.60 8.55 2.82
CA VAL A 68 -8.19 9.36 3.92
C VAL A 68 -7.68 8.93 5.30
N ALA A 69 -7.62 7.62 5.58
CA ALA A 69 -7.14 7.11 6.86
C ALA A 69 -5.64 7.37 7.06
N THR A 70 -4.83 7.13 6.02
CA THR A 70 -3.38 7.38 6.04
C THR A 70 -3.08 8.86 6.27
N ASN A 71 -3.73 9.75 5.52
CA ASN A 71 -3.51 11.21 5.62
C ASN A 71 -3.93 11.74 6.99
N ALA A 72 -5.02 11.25 7.58
CA ALA A 72 -5.44 11.67 8.93
C ALA A 72 -4.36 11.38 10.00
N ILE A 73 -3.64 10.26 9.87
CA ILE A 73 -2.54 9.88 10.76
C ILE A 73 -1.29 10.73 10.48
N LEU A 74 -0.88 10.83 9.21
CA LEU A 74 0.31 11.58 8.80
C LEU A 74 0.19 13.07 9.15
N GLU A 75 -0.95 13.69 8.85
CA GLU A 75 -1.22 15.11 9.10
C GLU A 75 -1.63 15.41 10.55
N ARG A 76 -1.78 14.38 11.39
CA ARG A 76 -2.24 14.52 12.79
C ARG A 76 -3.60 15.25 12.90
N LYS A 77 -4.51 14.94 11.98
CA LYS A 77 -5.87 15.52 11.88
C LYS A 77 -6.96 14.52 12.23
N GLY A 78 -6.71 13.59 13.15
CA GLY A 78 -7.72 12.68 13.68
C GLY A 78 -8.66 13.31 14.69
N SER A 79 -9.67 12.54 15.09
CA SER A 79 -10.65 12.95 16.10
C SER A 79 -10.03 13.08 17.50
N PRO A 80 -10.65 13.87 18.40
CA PRO A 80 -10.27 13.94 19.81
C PRO A 80 -10.36 12.57 20.51
N THR A 81 -9.25 11.84 20.55
CA THR A 81 -9.19 10.49 21.11
C THR A 81 -8.60 10.45 22.52
N GLY A 82 -9.12 9.55 23.35
CA GLY A 82 -8.54 9.15 24.63
C GLY A 82 -8.18 7.66 24.67
N LEU A 83 -7.38 7.26 25.66
CA LEU A 83 -6.99 5.87 25.91
C LEU A 83 -7.33 5.47 27.34
N ILE A 84 -7.97 4.31 27.50
CA ILE A 84 -8.11 3.62 28.78
C ILE A 84 -7.18 2.40 28.75
N THR A 85 -6.31 2.29 29.75
CA THR A 85 -5.31 1.21 29.86
C THR A 85 -5.21 0.70 31.29
N THR A 86 -4.50 -0.41 31.48
CA THR A 86 -4.24 -1.01 32.79
C THR A 86 -3.45 -0.06 33.69
N ASP A 87 -3.77 -0.05 34.98
CA ASP A 87 -3.04 0.71 36.00
C ASP A 87 -1.53 0.45 35.96
N GLY A 88 -0.73 1.52 35.97
CA GLY A 88 0.72 1.49 35.82
C GLY A 88 1.24 1.48 34.38
N PHE A 89 0.36 1.43 33.36
CA PHE A 89 0.73 1.31 31.94
C PHE A 89 0.40 2.57 31.12
N ARG A 90 0.08 3.69 31.78
CA ARG A 90 -0.22 4.97 31.12
C ARG A 90 0.82 5.47 30.12
N ASP A 91 2.09 5.12 30.33
CA ASP A 91 3.21 5.69 29.57
C ASP A 91 3.73 4.80 28.44
N VAL A 92 3.07 3.68 28.14
CA VAL A 92 3.47 2.72 27.09
C VAL A 92 3.73 3.41 25.74
N LEU A 93 2.83 4.29 25.30
CA LEU A 93 2.97 5.00 24.02
C LEU A 93 4.14 5.99 24.00
N LEU A 94 4.51 6.57 25.15
CA LEU A 94 5.60 7.55 25.26
C LEU A 94 6.96 6.86 25.35
N ILE A 95 7.01 5.75 26.09
CA ILE A 95 8.24 4.96 26.27
C ILE A 95 8.60 4.27 24.95
N GLY A 96 7.60 3.68 24.29
CA GLY A 96 7.77 2.86 23.09
C GLY A 96 8.60 1.61 23.39
N ARG A 97 9.45 1.19 22.45
CA ARG A 97 10.41 0.08 22.62
C ARG A 97 11.79 0.51 23.12
N GLN A 98 11.98 1.80 23.43
CA GLN A 98 13.29 2.42 23.70
C GLN A 98 14.35 2.17 22.62
N LYS A 99 13.94 1.73 21.42
CA LYS A 99 14.82 1.57 20.27
C LYS A 99 15.09 2.93 19.63
N ARG A 100 16.33 3.13 19.19
CA ARG A 100 16.74 4.29 18.38
C ARG A 100 16.88 3.82 16.94
N TYR A 101 16.09 4.40 16.05
CA TYR A 101 16.21 4.12 14.61
C TYR A 101 17.53 4.67 14.04
N GLU A 102 18.09 5.69 14.69
CA GLU A 102 19.48 6.12 14.49
C GLU A 102 20.31 5.83 15.74
N THR A 103 21.15 4.80 15.65
CA THR A 103 21.89 4.31 16.82
C THR A 103 22.93 5.31 17.33
N TYR A 104 23.45 6.17 16.45
CA TYR A 104 24.51 7.14 16.77
C TYR A 104 23.99 8.52 17.15
N ASP A 105 22.73 8.85 16.86
CA ASP A 105 22.12 10.10 17.32
C ASP A 105 21.66 9.94 18.78
N LEU A 106 22.28 10.70 19.69
CA LEU A 106 21.94 10.75 21.11
C LEU A 106 20.77 11.70 21.39
N TYR A 107 20.48 12.63 20.48
CA TYR A 107 19.43 13.64 20.60
C TYR A 107 18.19 13.31 19.75
N ILE A 108 18.11 12.07 19.28
CA ILE A 108 17.07 11.57 18.39
C ILE A 108 15.67 11.83 18.97
N ASN A 109 14.81 12.43 18.15
CA ASN A 109 13.41 12.57 18.49
C ASN A 109 12.67 11.28 18.16
N LYS A 110 12.01 10.72 19.18
CA LYS A 110 11.10 9.58 19.00
C LYS A 110 9.83 10.02 18.27
N PRO A 111 9.16 9.11 17.56
CA PRO A 111 7.87 9.42 16.93
C PRO A 111 6.87 9.87 17.98
N THR A 112 6.27 11.05 17.78
CA THR A 112 5.30 11.57 18.74
C THR A 112 4.02 10.71 18.68
N PRO A 113 3.48 10.24 19.83
CA PRO A 113 2.22 9.49 19.85
C PRO A 113 1.04 10.30 19.29
N LEU A 114 0.01 9.61 18.79
CA LEU A 114 -1.20 10.26 18.26
C LEU A 114 -2.00 11.02 19.34
N ILE A 115 -1.90 10.58 20.58
CA ILE A 115 -2.58 11.20 21.72
C ILE A 115 -1.58 11.69 22.76
N LYS A 116 -1.94 12.77 23.47
CA LYS A 116 -1.14 13.32 24.56
C LYS A 116 -1.39 12.54 25.85
N ARG A 117 -0.37 12.38 26.70
CA ARG A 117 -0.41 11.71 28.01
C ARG A 117 -1.60 12.07 28.90
N ARG A 118 -2.06 13.33 28.85
CA ARG A 118 -3.20 13.83 29.64
C ARG A 118 -4.54 13.18 29.27
N TYR A 119 -4.67 12.67 28.03
CA TYR A 119 -5.85 11.96 27.51
C TYR A 119 -5.79 10.45 27.73
N ILE A 120 -4.85 9.98 28.56
CA ILE A 120 -4.72 8.57 28.95
C ILE A 120 -5.22 8.45 30.39
N ALA A 121 -6.13 7.51 30.62
CA ALA A 121 -6.63 7.10 31.92
C ALA A 121 -6.29 5.65 32.22
N GLU A 122 -6.15 5.35 33.49
CA GLU A 122 -5.84 4.02 34.02
C GLU A 122 -7.07 3.46 34.71
N VAL A 123 -7.26 2.16 34.56
CA VAL A 123 -8.26 1.37 35.29
C VAL A 123 -7.53 0.30 36.11
N ILE A 124 -8.08 0.01 37.28
CA ILE A 124 -7.51 -1.02 38.17
C ILE A 124 -8.09 -2.35 37.72
N GLU A 125 -7.28 -3.12 37.01
CA GLU A 125 -7.50 -4.52 36.68
C GLU A 125 -6.15 -5.19 36.40
N ARG A 126 -6.12 -6.53 36.36
CA ARG A 126 -4.94 -7.25 35.90
C ARG A 126 -5.31 -8.65 35.43
N ILE A 127 -4.80 -9.01 34.25
CA ILE A 127 -4.87 -10.35 33.66
C ILE A 127 -3.44 -10.82 33.42
N ASP A 128 -3.14 -12.10 33.64
CA ASP A 128 -1.83 -12.68 33.33
C ASP A 128 -1.70 -13.12 31.86
N HIS A 129 -0.53 -13.64 31.47
CA HIS A 129 -0.28 -14.07 30.10
C HIS A 129 -1.05 -15.32 29.67
N GLU A 130 -1.63 -16.08 30.60
CA GLU A 130 -2.47 -17.27 30.35
C GLU A 130 -3.96 -16.90 30.24
N GLY A 131 -4.32 -15.67 30.62
CA GLY A 131 -5.68 -15.16 30.61
C GLY A 131 -6.39 -15.24 31.96
N SER A 132 -5.69 -15.61 33.03
CA SER A 132 -6.26 -15.65 34.38
C SER A 132 -6.38 -14.24 34.96
N ILE A 133 -7.50 -13.96 35.62
CA ILE A 133 -7.73 -12.68 36.29
C ILE A 133 -6.94 -12.67 37.61
N ILE A 134 -6.02 -11.71 37.74
CA ILE A 134 -5.28 -11.45 39.00
C ILE A 134 -6.00 -10.39 39.83
N ILE A 135 -6.52 -9.34 39.16
CA ILE A 135 -7.27 -8.25 39.79
C ILE A 135 -8.51 -8.01 38.93
N ASP A 136 -9.69 -8.17 39.52
CA ASP A 136 -10.97 -7.86 38.87
C ASP A 136 -11.04 -6.40 38.44
N LEU A 137 -11.83 -6.12 37.40
CA LEU A 137 -12.08 -4.77 36.92
C LEU A 137 -12.81 -3.93 37.97
N GLU A 138 -12.12 -2.95 38.54
CA GLU A 138 -12.63 -2.10 39.62
C GLU A 138 -13.55 -0.99 39.08
N THR A 139 -14.85 -1.08 39.38
CA THR A 139 -15.90 -0.23 38.80
C THR A 139 -15.69 1.27 39.06
N HIS A 140 -15.19 1.67 40.24
CA HIS A 140 -15.00 3.08 40.57
C HIS A 140 -13.84 3.71 39.79
N SER A 141 -12.75 2.96 39.52
CA SER A 141 -11.67 3.39 38.63
C SER A 141 -12.14 3.56 37.20
N LEU A 142 -12.98 2.63 36.72
CA LEU A 142 -13.59 2.72 35.40
C LEU A 142 -14.49 3.95 35.28
N ASP A 143 -15.38 4.18 36.24
CA ASP A 143 -16.26 5.34 36.21
C ASP A 143 -15.46 6.67 36.21
N ARG A 144 -14.39 6.76 37.02
CA ARG A 144 -13.46 7.91 37.00
C ARG A 144 -12.74 8.06 35.66
N ALA A 145 -12.31 6.96 35.05
CA ALA A 145 -11.66 6.98 33.75
C ALA A 145 -12.62 7.50 32.66
N ILE A 146 -13.88 7.07 32.67
CA ILE A 146 -14.93 7.55 31.75
C ILE A 146 -15.21 9.03 31.97
N ASP A 147 -15.38 9.47 33.23
CA ASP A 147 -15.64 10.87 33.55
C ASP A 147 -14.52 11.79 33.04
N LYS A 148 -13.26 11.37 33.21
CA LYS A 148 -12.11 12.10 32.65
C LYS A 148 -12.16 12.21 31.12
N MET A 149 -12.64 11.19 30.41
CA MET A 149 -12.78 11.27 28.94
C MET A 149 -13.85 12.28 28.53
N LEU A 150 -14.96 12.34 29.28
CA LEU A 150 -16.03 13.31 29.06
C LEU A 150 -15.57 14.74 29.38
N GLU A 151 -14.94 14.95 30.54
CA GLU A 151 -14.39 16.25 30.95
C GLU A 151 -13.35 16.81 29.98
N THR A 152 -12.62 15.94 29.28
CA THR A 152 -11.61 16.34 28.30
C THR A 152 -12.14 16.38 26.87
N ASN A 153 -13.46 16.34 26.67
CA ASN A 153 -14.13 16.40 25.37
C ASN A 153 -13.52 15.39 24.37
N ARG A 154 -13.40 14.12 24.78
CA ARG A 154 -13.04 13.05 23.85
C ARG A 154 -14.28 12.64 23.06
N GLU A 155 -14.11 12.40 21.77
CA GLU A 155 -15.15 11.86 20.89
C GLU A 155 -15.00 10.35 20.72
N THR A 156 -13.76 9.85 20.84
CA THR A 156 -13.45 8.43 20.72
C THR A 156 -12.55 7.94 21.84
N ILE A 157 -12.72 6.65 22.20
CA ILE A 157 -11.95 5.98 23.23
C ILE A 157 -11.34 4.70 22.66
N ALA A 158 -10.02 4.59 22.78
CA ALA A 158 -9.32 3.32 22.65
C ALA A 158 -9.23 2.65 24.03
N VAL A 159 -9.45 1.33 24.08
CA VAL A 159 -9.23 0.52 25.29
C VAL A 159 -8.15 -0.50 24.97
N SER A 160 -7.06 -0.48 25.72
CA SER A 160 -5.96 -1.42 25.55
C SER A 160 -5.40 -1.84 26.90
N LEU A 161 -5.81 -3.03 27.34
CA LEU A 161 -5.38 -3.63 28.60
C LEU A 161 -4.25 -4.63 28.34
N LEU A 162 -3.47 -4.93 29.38
CA LEU A 162 -2.50 -6.01 29.30
C LEU A 162 -3.18 -7.35 29.13
N HIS A 163 -2.59 -8.19 28.29
CA HIS A 163 -3.04 -9.56 28.04
C HIS A 163 -4.50 -9.71 27.59
N SER A 164 -5.12 -8.64 27.08
CA SER A 164 -6.47 -8.69 26.50
C SER A 164 -6.59 -9.57 25.25
N TYR A 165 -5.46 -9.89 24.61
CA TYR A 165 -5.39 -10.90 23.55
C TYR A 165 -5.62 -12.33 24.06
N ALA A 166 -5.27 -12.62 25.32
CA ALA A 166 -5.47 -13.92 25.95
C ALA A 166 -6.87 -14.01 26.58
N ASN A 167 -7.31 -12.95 27.27
CA ASN A 167 -8.66 -12.83 27.82
C ASN A 167 -9.24 -11.43 27.57
N PRO A 168 -10.23 -11.29 26.66
CA PRO A 168 -10.80 -9.99 26.25
C PRO A 168 -11.91 -9.47 27.18
N ASP A 169 -12.28 -10.19 28.23
CA ASP A 169 -13.53 -9.94 28.95
C ASP A 169 -13.57 -8.57 29.63
N HIS A 170 -12.48 -8.13 30.26
CA HIS A 170 -12.40 -6.79 30.84
C HIS A 170 -12.54 -5.68 29.80
N GLU A 171 -11.93 -5.82 28.61
CA GLU A 171 -12.09 -4.83 27.54
C GLU A 171 -13.54 -4.74 27.04
N ARG A 172 -14.22 -5.89 26.93
CA ARG A 172 -15.64 -5.95 26.53
C ARG A 172 -16.55 -5.29 27.58
N LEU A 173 -16.30 -5.53 28.86
CA LEU A 173 -17.02 -4.90 29.97
C LEU A 173 -16.83 -3.38 29.99
N ILE A 174 -15.61 -2.89 29.78
CA ILE A 174 -15.32 -1.45 29.67
C ILE A 174 -16.11 -0.84 28.50
N ARG A 175 -16.10 -1.46 27.32
CA ARG A 175 -16.89 -0.98 26.17
C ARG A 175 -18.38 -0.91 26.50
N GLN A 176 -18.94 -1.97 27.09
CA GLN A 176 -20.35 -1.99 27.48
C GLN A 176 -20.68 -0.83 28.43
N ARG A 177 -19.87 -0.64 29.48
CA ARG A 177 -20.06 0.44 30.44
C ARG A 177 -19.99 1.83 29.81
N ILE A 178 -19.08 2.05 28.87
CA ILE A 178 -18.98 3.30 28.11
C ILE A 178 -20.26 3.51 27.28
N GLN A 179 -20.73 2.47 26.59
CA GLN A 179 -21.95 2.56 25.77
C GLN A 179 -23.20 2.87 26.61
N GLU A 180 -23.28 2.37 27.84
CA GLU A 180 -24.36 2.67 28.79
C GLU A 180 -24.30 4.13 29.29
N LYS A 181 -23.11 4.63 29.66
CA LYS A 181 -22.94 5.96 30.29
C LYS A 181 -22.81 7.10 29.27
N ALA A 182 -22.23 6.83 28.10
CA ALA A 182 -21.89 7.81 27.08
C ALA A 182 -22.03 7.21 25.66
N PRO A 183 -23.27 6.94 25.19
CA PRO A 183 -23.53 6.24 23.92
C PRO A 183 -23.06 6.98 22.66
N HIS A 184 -22.76 8.28 22.78
CA HIS A 184 -22.24 9.09 21.68
C HIS A 184 -20.73 8.86 21.42
N LEU A 185 -20.01 8.22 22.35
CA LEU A 185 -18.58 7.95 22.21
C LEU A 185 -18.33 6.71 21.36
N SER A 186 -17.44 6.84 20.38
CA SER A 186 -16.98 5.68 19.60
C SER A 186 -15.89 4.92 20.35
N VAL A 187 -16.06 3.61 20.55
CA VAL A 187 -15.11 2.78 21.31
C VAL A 187 -14.43 1.76 20.41
N SER A 188 -13.10 1.65 20.53
CA SER A 188 -12.30 0.59 19.91
C SER A 188 -11.57 -0.21 21.00
N ILE A 189 -11.71 -1.54 21.00
CA ILE A 189 -11.04 -2.41 21.98
C ILE A 189 -9.91 -3.21 21.32
N SER A 190 -8.76 -3.29 21.99
CA SER A 190 -7.54 -3.85 21.40
C SER A 190 -7.63 -5.34 21.10
N SER A 191 -8.42 -6.10 21.86
CA SER A 191 -8.68 -7.52 21.60
C SER A 191 -9.44 -7.79 20.28
N GLU A 192 -10.12 -6.79 19.74
CA GLU A 192 -10.79 -6.90 18.44
C GLU A 192 -9.95 -6.27 17.32
N ILE A 193 -9.34 -5.11 17.57
CA ILE A 193 -8.55 -4.39 16.57
C ILE A 193 -7.23 -5.11 16.27
N SER A 194 -6.48 -5.49 17.31
CA SER A 194 -5.18 -6.13 17.17
C SER A 194 -4.94 -7.11 18.33
N PRO A 195 -5.49 -8.34 18.25
CA PRO A 195 -5.35 -9.37 19.29
C PRO A 195 -3.93 -9.99 19.30
N LYS A 196 -2.91 -9.15 19.47
CA LYS A 196 -1.50 -9.52 19.47
C LYS A 196 -0.83 -9.25 20.82
N PHE A 197 0.14 -10.07 21.23
CA PHE A 197 0.71 -9.95 22.58
C PHE A 197 1.50 -8.67 22.87
N ARG A 198 2.14 -8.10 21.85
CA ARG A 198 3.00 -6.92 21.98
C ARG A 198 2.17 -5.65 22.27
N GLU A 199 2.28 -5.16 23.50
CA GLU A 199 1.50 -4.08 24.10
C GLU A 199 1.67 -2.74 23.41
N TYR A 200 2.90 -2.30 23.12
CA TYR A 200 3.14 -1.00 22.48
C TYR A 200 2.46 -0.91 21.10
N GLU A 201 2.71 -1.89 20.24
CA GLU A 201 2.18 -1.94 18.88
C GLU A 201 0.65 -2.17 18.89
N ARG A 202 0.15 -3.03 19.78
CA ARG A 202 -1.30 -3.25 19.97
C ARG A 202 -2.01 -1.97 20.42
N THR A 203 -1.47 -1.27 21.43
CA THR A 203 -2.05 -0.03 21.93
C THR A 203 -1.98 1.06 20.85
N ASN A 204 -0.85 1.19 20.14
CA ASN A 204 -0.70 2.19 19.08
C ASN A 204 -1.71 1.95 17.93
N THR A 205 -1.90 0.69 17.52
CA THR A 205 -2.89 0.30 16.50
C THR A 205 -4.32 0.58 16.93
N THR A 206 -4.65 0.29 18.20
CA THR A 206 -5.99 0.53 18.75
C THR A 206 -6.31 2.00 18.87
N VAL A 207 -5.34 2.81 19.31
CA VAL A 207 -5.44 4.27 19.34
C VAL A 207 -5.58 4.82 17.93
N ALA A 208 -4.76 4.38 16.97
CA ALA A 208 -4.86 4.81 15.59
C ALA A 208 -6.23 4.48 14.98
N ASN A 209 -6.80 3.30 15.25
CA ASN A 209 -8.14 2.95 14.81
C ASN A 209 -9.20 3.92 15.37
N ALA A 210 -9.20 4.16 16.68
CA ALA A 210 -10.12 5.10 17.33
C ALA A 210 -9.94 6.55 16.84
N TYR A 211 -8.70 6.92 16.50
CA TYR A 211 -8.32 8.25 16.04
C TYR A 211 -8.87 8.60 14.65
N VAL A 212 -8.91 7.64 13.72
CA VAL A 212 -9.39 7.87 12.35
C VAL A 212 -10.86 7.50 12.15
N LYS A 213 -11.47 6.77 13.08
CA LYS A 213 -12.82 6.20 12.93
C LYS A 213 -13.91 7.20 12.54
N PRO A 214 -14.09 8.36 13.21
CA PRO A 214 -15.15 9.29 12.83
C PRO A 214 -14.92 9.94 11.46
N ILE A 215 -13.66 10.12 11.07
CA ILE A 215 -13.29 10.73 9.78
C ILE A 215 -13.66 9.78 8.65
N VAL A 216 -13.28 8.51 8.77
CA VAL A 216 -13.62 7.47 7.79
C VAL A 216 -15.13 7.24 7.75
N ASP A 217 -15.80 7.23 8.90
CA ASP A 217 -17.26 7.08 8.98
C ASP A 217 -17.99 8.20 8.24
N LYS A 218 -17.65 9.46 8.53
CA LYS A 218 -18.20 10.62 7.83
C LYS A 218 -17.91 10.58 6.33
N TYR A 219 -16.70 10.20 5.94
CA TYR A 219 -16.30 10.12 4.53
C TYR A 219 -17.12 9.07 3.77
N ILE A 220 -17.12 7.83 4.25
CA ILE A 220 -17.85 6.73 3.59
C ILE A 220 -19.35 7.01 3.62
N GLY A 221 -19.90 7.52 4.73
CA GLY A 221 -21.33 7.86 4.82
C GLY A 221 -21.74 9.00 3.88
N SER A 222 -20.86 9.98 3.63
CA SER A 222 -21.12 11.03 2.64
C SER A 222 -21.12 10.48 1.21
N LEU A 223 -20.21 9.54 0.92
CA LEU A 223 -20.13 8.88 -0.37
C LEU A 223 -21.36 7.99 -0.63
N GLU A 224 -21.76 7.16 0.33
CA GLU A 224 -22.97 6.33 0.25
C GLU A 224 -24.21 7.20 -0.03
N LYS A 225 -24.41 8.26 0.75
CA LYS A 225 -25.54 9.18 0.54
C LYS A 225 -25.56 9.79 -0.86
N ALA A 226 -24.40 10.20 -1.37
CA ALA A 226 -24.32 10.84 -2.68
C ALA A 226 -24.47 9.86 -3.85
N LEU A 227 -24.21 8.56 -3.62
CA LEU A 227 -24.51 7.48 -4.55
C LEU A 227 -26.00 7.13 -4.52
N GLU A 228 -26.63 7.09 -3.35
CA GLU A 228 -28.09 6.91 -3.18
C GLU A 228 -28.88 8.02 -3.89
N GLU A 229 -28.45 9.28 -3.77
CA GLU A 229 -29.05 10.43 -4.47
C GLU A 229 -28.98 10.31 -6.00
N ARG A 230 -28.09 9.47 -6.54
CA ARG A 230 -27.97 9.13 -7.97
C ARG A 230 -28.60 7.79 -8.34
N GLU A 231 -29.44 7.24 -7.46
CA GLU A 231 -30.15 5.99 -7.65
C GLU A 231 -29.22 4.76 -7.81
N PHE A 232 -27.99 4.81 -7.29
CA PHE A 232 -27.14 3.63 -7.17
C PHE A 232 -27.65 2.76 -6.01
N GLN A 233 -27.95 1.48 -6.28
CA GLN A 233 -28.56 0.56 -5.32
C GLN A 233 -27.73 -0.71 -5.06
N ASN A 234 -26.53 -0.79 -5.64
CA ASN A 234 -25.70 -1.98 -5.61
C ASN A 234 -24.53 -1.85 -4.61
N ASP A 235 -23.64 -2.83 -4.60
CA ASP A 235 -22.62 -2.95 -3.56
C ASP A 235 -21.45 -1.99 -3.77
N LEU A 236 -21.02 -1.34 -2.68
CA LEU A 236 -19.76 -0.58 -2.57
C LEU A 236 -18.80 -1.32 -1.65
N PHE A 237 -17.66 -1.73 -2.19
CA PHE A 237 -16.58 -2.35 -1.42
C PHE A 237 -15.39 -1.42 -1.27
N VAL A 238 -14.69 -1.55 -0.14
CA VAL A 238 -13.47 -0.81 0.18
C VAL A 238 -12.31 -1.79 0.28
N MET A 239 -11.18 -1.46 -0.34
CA MET A 239 -9.97 -2.27 -0.24
C MET A 239 -9.30 -2.13 1.12
N GLN A 240 -8.88 -3.26 1.67
CA GLN A 240 -8.01 -3.33 2.84
C GLN A 240 -6.54 -3.26 2.47
N SER A 241 -5.70 -2.92 3.44
CA SER A 241 -4.24 -2.98 3.38
C SER A 241 -3.73 -4.36 2.99
N SER A 242 -4.46 -5.44 3.31
CA SER A 242 -4.13 -6.82 2.94
C SER A 242 -4.42 -7.17 1.47
N GLY A 243 -4.95 -6.22 0.69
CA GLY A 243 -5.22 -6.39 -0.74
C GLY A 243 -6.54 -7.10 -1.06
N GLY A 244 -7.49 -7.15 -0.12
CA GLY A 244 -8.82 -7.70 -0.41
C GLY A 244 -9.95 -6.79 0.06
N LEU A 245 -11.15 -7.07 -0.43
CA LEU A 245 -12.31 -6.18 -0.32
C LEU A 245 -13.14 -6.45 0.94
N VAL A 246 -13.67 -5.38 1.54
CA VAL A 246 -14.66 -5.42 2.63
C VAL A 246 -15.83 -4.48 2.38
N SER A 247 -16.95 -4.74 3.03
CA SER A 247 -18.10 -3.83 3.00
C SER A 247 -17.79 -2.51 3.70
N THR A 248 -18.51 -1.46 3.34
CA THR A 248 -18.42 -0.13 3.98
C THR A 248 -18.62 -0.22 5.49
N THR A 249 -19.54 -1.07 5.95
CA THR A 249 -19.78 -1.31 7.39
C THR A 249 -18.51 -1.78 8.12
N ILE A 250 -17.77 -2.73 7.54
CA ILE A 250 -16.52 -3.23 8.15
C ILE A 250 -15.43 -2.15 8.08
N ALA A 251 -15.32 -1.44 6.95
CA ALA A 251 -14.34 -0.35 6.80
C ALA A 251 -14.56 0.79 7.80
N LYS A 252 -15.81 1.14 8.11
CA LYS A 252 -16.17 2.12 9.14
C LYS A 252 -15.86 1.62 10.55
N GLU A 253 -16.00 0.32 10.81
CA GLU A 253 -15.72 -0.25 12.12
C GLU A 253 -14.22 -0.40 12.40
N TYR A 254 -13.47 -0.85 11.39
CA TYR A 254 -12.04 -1.15 11.41
C TYR A 254 -11.25 -0.29 10.40
N PRO A 255 -11.33 1.05 10.46
CA PRO A 255 -10.70 1.95 9.49
C PRO A 255 -9.17 1.83 9.44
N ILE A 256 -8.55 1.28 10.49
CA ILE A 256 -7.11 0.99 10.45
C ILE A 256 -6.76 0.02 9.33
N ARG A 257 -7.68 -0.89 8.95
CA ARG A 257 -7.49 -1.90 7.90
C ARG A 257 -7.51 -1.35 6.49
N ILE A 258 -7.81 -0.07 6.27
CA ILE A 258 -7.84 0.54 4.93
C ILE A 258 -6.71 1.56 4.73
N ILE A 259 -5.78 1.64 5.68
CA ILE A 259 -4.56 2.44 5.55
C ILE A 259 -3.73 1.88 4.41
N GLU A 260 -3.20 2.73 3.54
CA GLU A 260 -2.37 2.31 2.39
C GLU A 260 -3.10 1.32 1.45
N SER A 261 -4.44 1.40 1.38
CA SER A 261 -5.27 0.55 0.51
C SER A 261 -5.03 0.78 -0.98
N GLY A 262 -4.78 2.01 -1.43
CA GLY A 262 -4.47 2.33 -2.83
C GLY A 262 -3.17 1.66 -3.32
N PRO A 263 -2.03 1.87 -2.63
CA PRO A 263 -0.76 1.18 -2.96
C PRO A 263 -0.86 -0.35 -2.97
N ALA A 264 -1.63 -0.95 -2.06
CA ALA A 264 -1.86 -2.39 -2.03
C ALA A 264 -2.47 -2.90 -3.36
N ALA A 265 -3.31 -2.09 -4.00
CA ALA A 265 -3.85 -2.37 -5.32
C ALA A 265 -2.79 -2.56 -6.39
N GLY A 266 -1.80 -1.68 -6.40
CA GLY A 266 -0.73 -1.71 -7.38
C GLY A 266 0.08 -3.01 -7.28
N VAL A 267 0.25 -3.54 -6.07
CA VAL A 267 0.93 -4.83 -5.85
C VAL A 267 0.08 -5.99 -6.35
N LEU A 268 -1.24 -5.96 -6.11
CA LEU A 268 -2.16 -6.94 -6.69
C LEU A 268 -2.06 -6.95 -8.21
N MET A 269 -2.10 -5.77 -8.84
CA MET A 269 -1.90 -5.60 -10.28
C MET A 269 -0.58 -6.23 -10.73
N GLY A 270 0.51 -6.03 -9.98
CA GLY A 270 1.78 -6.70 -10.24
C GLY A 270 1.70 -8.24 -10.22
N GLY A 271 0.94 -8.82 -9.30
CA GLY A 271 0.72 -10.27 -9.24
C GLY A 271 -0.10 -10.80 -10.41
N ILE A 272 -1.12 -10.04 -10.83
CA ILE A 272 -1.96 -10.36 -12.01
C ILE A 272 -1.11 -10.31 -13.28
N VAL A 273 -0.42 -9.20 -13.51
CA VAL A 273 0.47 -9.01 -14.66
C VAL A 273 1.59 -10.05 -14.66
N GLY A 274 2.13 -10.39 -13.49
CA GLY A 274 3.10 -11.46 -13.33
C GLY A 274 2.55 -12.80 -13.82
N LYS A 275 1.34 -13.16 -13.40
CA LYS A 275 0.66 -14.38 -13.84
C LYS A 275 0.38 -14.41 -15.34
N ASP A 276 0.02 -13.27 -15.94
CA ASP A 276 -0.25 -13.16 -17.38
C ASP A 276 0.97 -13.47 -18.26
N ILE A 277 2.19 -13.42 -17.70
CA ILE A 277 3.45 -13.65 -18.42
C ILE A 277 4.30 -14.78 -17.80
N ASP A 278 3.68 -15.62 -16.95
CA ASP A 278 4.33 -16.71 -16.23
C ASP A 278 5.53 -16.26 -15.35
N ALA A 279 5.38 -15.12 -14.66
CA ALA A 279 6.33 -14.59 -13.69
C ALA A 279 5.74 -14.58 -12.27
N ASP A 280 6.09 -15.59 -11.48
CA ASP A 280 5.61 -15.73 -10.09
C ASP A 280 6.41 -14.91 -9.05
N GLN A 281 7.54 -14.32 -9.46
CA GLN A 281 8.39 -13.49 -8.61
C GLN A 281 8.44 -12.09 -9.20
N VAL A 282 7.71 -11.16 -8.59
CA VAL A 282 7.57 -9.79 -9.11
C VAL A 282 7.91 -8.77 -8.03
N ILE A 283 8.76 -7.82 -8.39
CA ILE A 283 8.90 -6.56 -7.65
C ILE A 283 8.04 -5.53 -8.34
N THR A 284 7.20 -4.84 -7.59
CA THR A 284 6.32 -3.79 -8.10
C THR A 284 6.93 -2.43 -7.86
N PHE A 285 6.85 -1.55 -8.85
CA PHE A 285 7.32 -0.18 -8.77
C PHE A 285 6.26 0.77 -9.33
N ASP A 286 5.58 1.47 -8.42
CA ASP A 286 4.64 2.54 -8.73
C ASP A 286 5.34 3.88 -8.53
N MET A 287 5.34 4.76 -9.53
CA MET A 287 5.80 6.14 -9.30
C MET A 287 4.81 7.14 -9.88
N GLY A 288 4.28 7.98 -8.99
CA GLY A 288 3.40 9.08 -9.30
C GLY A 288 4.11 10.44 -9.28
N GLY A 289 3.33 11.50 -9.08
CA GLY A 289 3.85 12.88 -8.99
C GLY A 289 4.51 13.21 -7.64
N THR A 290 4.15 12.54 -6.55
CA THR A 290 4.63 12.90 -5.20
C THR A 290 5.49 11.82 -4.57
N THR A 291 5.13 10.56 -4.76
CA THR A 291 5.79 9.41 -4.13
C THR A 291 5.97 8.26 -5.12
N ALA A 292 6.89 7.37 -4.77
CA ALA A 292 7.04 6.06 -5.36
C ALA A 292 6.71 4.99 -4.31
N LYS A 293 6.11 3.89 -4.73
CA LYS A 293 5.90 2.71 -3.88
C LYS A 293 6.56 1.50 -4.49
N LEU A 294 7.14 0.71 -3.60
CA LEU A 294 7.73 -0.58 -3.91
C LEU A 294 6.99 -1.66 -3.16
N GLY A 295 6.75 -2.79 -3.80
CA GLY A 295 6.18 -3.97 -3.17
C GLY A 295 6.71 -5.25 -3.79
N ALA A 296 6.33 -6.39 -3.23
CA ALA A 296 6.77 -7.70 -3.70
C ALA A 296 5.60 -8.69 -3.83
N VAL A 297 5.70 -9.54 -4.83
CA VAL A 297 4.85 -10.71 -5.06
C VAL A 297 5.79 -11.91 -5.06
N ASP A 298 5.57 -12.81 -4.10
CA ASP A 298 6.35 -14.02 -3.92
C ASP A 298 5.45 -15.22 -4.24
N ASP A 299 5.92 -16.10 -5.14
CA ASP A 299 5.20 -17.32 -5.53
C ASP A 299 3.76 -17.01 -6.05
N GLY A 300 3.60 -15.90 -6.79
CA GLY A 300 2.35 -15.43 -7.38
C GLY A 300 1.38 -14.77 -6.40
N ILE A 301 1.78 -14.57 -5.13
CA ILE A 301 0.94 -13.99 -4.08
C ILE A 301 1.61 -12.72 -3.55
N PRO A 302 0.89 -11.59 -3.39
CA PRO A 302 1.43 -10.41 -2.74
C PRO A 302 2.00 -10.76 -1.37
N ALA A 303 3.23 -10.32 -1.11
CA ALA A 303 3.86 -10.53 0.19
C ALA A 303 3.05 -9.78 1.26
N ILE A 304 2.70 -10.45 2.36
CA ILE A 304 1.92 -9.87 3.46
C ILE A 304 2.81 -9.77 4.70
N MET A 305 2.86 -8.59 5.30
CA MET A 305 3.48 -8.35 6.59
C MET A 305 2.44 -8.29 7.72
N PRO A 306 2.78 -8.79 8.92
CA PRO A 306 1.88 -8.75 10.08
C PRO A 306 1.84 -7.39 10.77
N THR A 307 2.80 -6.52 10.45
CA THR A 307 3.04 -5.23 11.08
C THR A 307 3.82 -4.36 10.10
N PHE A 308 3.45 -3.09 10.03
CA PHE A 308 4.17 -2.07 9.27
C PHE A 308 4.23 -0.78 10.10
N GLU A 309 4.91 0.23 9.60
CA GLU A 309 5.11 1.52 10.26
C GLU A 309 4.55 2.66 9.40
N VAL A 310 3.72 3.51 9.99
CA VAL A 310 3.15 4.69 9.31
C VAL A 310 3.95 5.93 9.67
N GLY A 311 4.32 6.73 8.67
CA GLY A 311 4.96 8.03 8.87
C GLY A 311 6.43 7.94 9.30
N HIS A 312 7.23 7.16 8.57
CA HIS A 312 8.68 7.09 8.76
C HIS A 312 9.33 8.47 8.62
N VAL A 313 10.33 8.74 9.46
CA VAL A 313 11.29 9.83 9.30
C VAL A 313 12.38 9.36 8.34
N GLU A 314 12.50 10.02 7.18
CA GLU A 314 13.53 9.72 6.17
C GLU A 314 13.62 8.24 5.78
N TYR A 315 12.48 7.53 5.74
CA TYR A 315 12.38 6.10 5.41
C TYR A 315 13.12 5.16 6.38
N LYS A 316 13.57 5.65 7.53
CA LYS A 316 14.34 4.87 8.50
C LYS A 316 13.42 3.94 9.29
N LYS A 317 13.64 2.64 9.20
CA LYS A 317 12.90 1.64 9.98
C LYS A 317 12.98 1.92 11.49
N GLY A 318 11.85 1.86 12.19
CA GLY A 318 11.73 2.17 13.62
C GLY A 318 11.42 3.63 13.93
N SER A 319 11.28 4.48 12.91
CA SER A 319 10.95 5.90 13.03
C SER A 319 9.46 6.19 12.80
N GLY A 320 8.67 5.20 12.38
CA GLY A 320 7.23 5.36 12.21
C GLY A 320 6.42 4.92 13.43
N LEU A 321 5.10 5.07 13.31
CA LEU A 321 4.12 4.53 14.23
C LEU A 321 3.80 3.08 13.85
N PRO A 322 4.09 2.07 14.69
CA PRO A 322 3.85 0.68 14.31
C PRO A 322 2.36 0.31 14.36
N ILE A 323 1.88 -0.29 13.28
CA ILE A 323 0.50 -0.75 13.11
C ILE A 323 0.48 -2.27 12.89
N THR A 324 -0.18 -3.00 13.78
CA THR A 324 -0.22 -4.48 13.83
C THR A 324 -1.48 -5.04 13.18
N ILE A 325 -1.60 -4.85 11.87
CA ILE A 325 -2.61 -5.46 11.02
C ILE A 325 -1.94 -6.12 9.80
N PRO A 326 -2.54 -7.16 9.21
CA PRO A 326 -2.08 -7.71 7.95
C PRO A 326 -2.11 -6.63 6.86
N SER A 327 -0.97 -6.40 6.21
CA SER A 327 -0.83 -5.45 5.11
C SER A 327 0.04 -6.05 4.03
N VAL A 328 -0.24 -5.71 2.77
CA VAL A 328 0.70 -5.93 1.68
C VAL A 328 2.01 -5.23 2.03
N GLU A 329 3.11 -5.94 1.81
CA GLU A 329 4.46 -5.43 1.98
C GLU A 329 4.71 -4.29 0.99
N LEU A 330 4.83 -3.09 1.54
CA LEU A 330 4.98 -1.86 0.80
C LEU A 330 6.05 -1.00 1.44
N LEU A 331 6.84 -0.35 0.61
CA LEU A 331 7.75 0.71 1.02
C LEU A 331 7.45 1.95 0.21
N GLU A 332 7.01 3.00 0.89
CA GLU A 332 6.80 4.31 0.28
C GLU A 332 8.08 5.15 0.34
N ILE A 333 8.39 5.80 -0.78
CA ILE A 333 9.53 6.68 -0.99
C ILE A 333 8.98 8.04 -1.41
N GLY A 334 9.44 9.11 -0.77
CA GLY A 334 9.10 10.51 -1.13
C GLY A 334 9.87 11.01 -2.36
N ALA A 335 9.99 10.14 -3.36
CA ALA A 335 10.53 10.44 -4.68
C ALA A 335 9.41 10.21 -5.70
N GLY A 336 8.85 11.28 -6.24
CA GLY A 336 7.87 11.28 -7.33
C GLY A 336 8.24 12.35 -8.35
N GLY A 337 7.54 12.42 -9.49
CA GLY A 337 7.88 13.36 -10.57
C GLY A 337 8.02 14.83 -10.12
N GLY A 338 7.23 15.27 -9.14
CA GLY A 338 7.26 16.60 -8.55
C GLY A 338 8.23 16.77 -7.37
N SER A 339 9.02 15.76 -6.99
CA SER A 339 10.03 15.93 -5.94
C SER A 339 11.03 17.02 -6.34
N ILE A 340 11.27 17.95 -5.42
CA ILE A 340 12.04 19.17 -5.69
C ILE A 340 13.53 18.86 -5.64
N ALA A 341 14.25 19.32 -6.66
CA ALA A 341 15.70 19.33 -6.70
C ALA A 341 16.25 20.61 -6.07
N LYS A 342 17.30 20.48 -5.27
CA LYS A 342 18.03 21.59 -4.64
C LYS A 342 19.52 21.29 -4.59
N VAL A 343 20.31 22.33 -4.37
CA VAL A 343 21.74 22.20 -4.08
C VAL A 343 21.95 22.20 -2.57
N GLU A 344 22.51 21.13 -2.04
CA GLU A 344 22.89 21.00 -0.63
C GLU A 344 24.34 20.53 -0.53
N PHE A 345 25.15 21.24 0.26
CA PHE A 345 26.56 20.92 0.47
C PHE A 345 27.37 20.70 -0.81
N GLY A 346 27.03 21.42 -1.89
CA GLY A 346 27.70 21.29 -3.19
C GLY A 346 27.29 20.05 -4.00
N MET A 347 26.19 19.39 -3.64
CA MET A 347 25.63 18.24 -4.35
C MET A 347 24.15 18.46 -4.68
N ILE A 348 23.64 17.73 -5.67
CA ILE A 348 22.21 17.70 -5.97
C ILE A 348 21.51 16.83 -4.91
N ALA A 349 20.51 17.39 -4.26
CA ALA A 349 19.61 16.67 -3.35
C ALA A 349 18.18 16.72 -3.90
N ILE A 350 17.43 15.63 -3.71
CA ILE A 350 16.05 15.47 -4.19
C ILE A 350 15.14 15.22 -2.99
N GLY A 351 14.06 16.00 -2.88
CA GLY A 351 13.08 15.87 -1.81
C GLY A 351 13.59 16.33 -0.43
N PRO A 352 12.90 15.98 0.66
CA PRO A 352 11.63 15.23 0.71
C PRO A 352 10.42 16.05 0.24
N GLU A 353 10.57 17.36 0.06
CA GLU A 353 9.50 18.23 -0.43
C GLU A 353 9.11 17.90 -1.88
N SER A 354 7.81 17.95 -2.16
CA SER A 354 7.24 17.81 -3.50
C SER A 354 6.48 19.08 -3.89
N ALA A 355 6.52 19.43 -5.17
CA ALA A 355 5.75 20.53 -5.75
C ALA A 355 4.25 20.19 -5.94
N GLY A 356 3.85 18.92 -5.77
CA GLY A 356 2.46 18.49 -5.91
C GLY A 356 1.89 18.69 -7.32
N ALA A 357 0.57 18.92 -7.41
CA ALA A 357 -0.11 19.27 -8.66
C ALA A 357 -0.17 20.80 -8.89
N ASP A 358 -0.24 21.55 -7.79
CA ASP A 358 -0.43 23.00 -7.73
C ASP A 358 0.44 23.52 -6.56
N PRO A 359 1.51 24.30 -6.82
CA PRO A 359 1.86 24.93 -8.10
C PRO A 359 2.54 23.99 -9.10
N GLY A 360 2.88 22.75 -8.69
CA GLY A 360 3.44 21.71 -9.56
C GLY A 360 4.88 21.98 -10.06
N PRO A 361 5.43 21.05 -10.87
CA PRO A 361 6.65 21.26 -11.66
C PRO A 361 6.66 22.59 -12.42
N ILE A 362 7.84 23.16 -12.65
CA ILE A 362 7.97 24.44 -13.39
C ILE A 362 7.35 24.30 -14.80
N CYS A 363 7.59 23.15 -15.44
CA CYS A 363 7.08 22.84 -16.77
C CYS A 363 5.54 22.80 -16.83
N TYR A 364 4.82 22.73 -15.71
CA TYR A 364 3.36 22.76 -15.72
C TYR A 364 2.80 24.17 -15.96
N GLY A 365 3.58 25.21 -15.67
CA GLY A 365 3.16 26.60 -15.89
C GLY A 365 2.13 27.13 -14.88
N PHE A 366 1.88 26.42 -13.77
CA PHE A 366 0.95 26.84 -12.71
C PHE A 366 1.61 27.67 -11.60
N GLY A 367 2.77 28.27 -11.88
CA GLY A 367 3.49 29.13 -10.93
C GLY A 367 4.58 28.42 -10.10
N GLY A 368 4.91 27.16 -10.42
CA GLY A 368 6.05 26.46 -9.83
C GLY A 368 7.37 27.16 -10.17
N THR A 369 8.26 27.31 -9.19
CA THR A 369 9.54 28.03 -9.34
C THR A 369 10.77 27.19 -9.04
N ARG A 370 10.61 26.03 -8.39
CA ARG A 370 11.72 25.16 -8.01
C ARG A 370 11.79 23.94 -8.94
N PRO A 371 12.97 23.54 -9.44
CA PRO A 371 13.09 22.46 -10.40
C PRO A 371 12.72 21.12 -9.79
N THR A 372 12.14 20.23 -10.59
CA THR A 372 11.67 18.91 -10.17
C THR A 372 12.21 17.78 -11.07
N ILE A 373 11.94 16.53 -10.71
CA ILE A 373 12.29 15.36 -11.54
C ILE A 373 11.60 15.44 -12.91
N THR A 374 10.33 15.84 -12.96
CA THR A 374 9.58 16.01 -14.22
C THR A 374 10.22 17.08 -15.10
N ASP A 375 10.67 18.20 -14.53
CA ASP A 375 11.38 19.25 -15.28
C ASP A 375 12.64 18.68 -15.95
N ALA A 376 13.44 17.91 -15.21
CA ALA A 376 14.63 17.26 -15.75
C ALA A 376 14.29 16.27 -16.87
N ASN A 377 13.26 15.44 -16.69
CA ASN A 377 12.83 14.46 -17.69
C ASN A 377 12.29 15.11 -18.99
N VAL A 378 11.73 16.32 -18.91
CA VAL A 378 11.36 17.12 -20.10
C VAL A 378 12.61 17.65 -20.82
N ILE A 379 13.62 18.13 -20.08
CA ILE A 379 14.88 18.61 -20.65
C ILE A 379 15.65 17.47 -21.35
N LEU A 380 15.74 16.30 -20.72
CA LEU A 380 16.40 15.12 -21.27
C LEU A 380 15.68 14.52 -22.48
N GLY A 381 14.46 14.97 -22.78
CA GLY A 381 13.65 14.47 -23.90
C GLY A 381 12.93 13.15 -23.62
N TYR A 382 12.90 12.69 -22.36
CA TYR A 382 12.14 11.51 -21.95
C TYR A 382 10.63 11.78 -21.97
N ILE A 383 10.21 12.96 -21.49
CA ILE A 383 8.80 13.39 -21.51
C ILE A 383 8.58 14.35 -22.69
N SER A 384 7.42 14.21 -23.35
CA SER A 384 7.00 15.14 -24.39
C SER A 384 6.45 16.44 -23.83
N ASP A 385 6.90 17.55 -24.40
CA ASP A 385 6.39 18.89 -24.10
C ASP A 385 5.05 19.19 -24.78
N ASP A 386 4.76 18.55 -25.91
CA ASP A 386 3.54 18.74 -26.70
C ASP A 386 2.45 17.67 -26.49
N TRP A 387 2.74 16.61 -25.73
CA TRP A 387 1.87 15.45 -25.60
C TRP A 387 1.91 14.84 -24.20
N PHE A 388 1.68 15.67 -23.19
CA PHE A 388 1.54 15.20 -21.81
C PHE A 388 0.08 14.84 -21.51
N ASN A 389 -0.15 13.73 -20.81
CA ASN A 389 -1.49 13.24 -20.43
C ASN A 389 -2.45 13.17 -21.64
N GLY A 390 -2.04 12.45 -22.69
CA GLY A 390 -2.79 12.31 -23.95
C GLY A 390 -2.86 13.59 -24.80
N GLY A 391 -2.03 14.60 -24.51
CA GLY A 391 -2.06 15.90 -25.19
C GLY A 391 -3.06 16.90 -24.60
N THR A 392 -3.62 16.60 -23.42
CA THR A 392 -4.50 17.53 -22.70
C THR A 392 -3.74 18.70 -22.08
N MET A 393 -2.43 18.56 -21.92
CA MET A 393 -1.57 19.56 -21.28
C MET A 393 -0.28 19.77 -22.09
N LEU A 394 0.03 21.05 -22.36
CA LEU A 394 1.29 21.47 -22.95
C LEU A 394 2.27 21.84 -21.83
N LEU A 395 3.50 21.36 -21.91
CA LEU A 395 4.53 21.63 -20.92
C LEU A 395 5.45 22.76 -21.39
N ASN A 396 5.79 23.67 -20.48
CA ASN A 396 6.69 24.78 -20.73
C ASN A 396 8.16 24.35 -20.53
N LYS A 397 8.75 23.76 -21.58
CA LYS A 397 10.14 23.32 -21.60
C LYS A 397 11.15 24.45 -21.33
N GLU A 398 10.92 25.64 -21.87
CA GLU A 398 11.85 26.77 -21.65
C GLU A 398 11.81 27.27 -20.20
N ALA A 399 10.65 27.27 -19.53
CA ALA A 399 10.58 27.62 -18.11
C ALA A 399 11.35 26.61 -17.25
N ALA A 400 11.19 25.31 -17.51
CA ALA A 400 11.96 24.26 -16.82
C ALA A 400 13.48 24.42 -17.01
N LYS A 401 13.91 24.76 -18.23
CA LYS A 401 15.30 25.05 -18.55
C LYS A 401 15.85 26.22 -17.74
N VAL A 402 15.13 27.33 -17.68
CA VAL A 402 15.53 28.51 -16.88
C VAL A 402 15.66 28.13 -15.41
N GLY A 403 14.67 27.44 -14.84
CA GLY A 403 14.68 27.03 -13.44
C GLY A 403 15.83 26.07 -13.09
N ILE A 404 16.12 25.08 -13.94
CA ILE A 404 17.25 24.15 -13.73
C ILE A 404 18.59 24.89 -13.83
N LEU A 405 18.75 25.79 -14.80
CA LEU A 405 19.97 26.60 -14.93
C LEU A 405 20.22 27.45 -13.69
N GLU A 406 19.19 28.17 -13.24
CA GLU A 406 19.29 29.09 -12.11
C GLU A 406 19.58 28.36 -10.79
N HIS A 407 18.83 27.29 -10.50
CA HIS A 407 18.84 26.68 -9.17
C HIS A 407 19.80 25.50 -9.01
N ILE A 408 20.25 24.86 -10.10
CA ILE A 408 21.08 23.66 -10.05
C ILE A 408 22.37 23.81 -10.86
N ALA A 409 22.26 24.17 -12.15
CA ALA A 409 23.41 24.16 -13.05
C ALA A 409 24.43 25.25 -12.70
N ASN A 410 23.99 26.52 -12.59
CA ASN A 410 24.87 27.65 -12.28
C ASN A 410 25.53 27.53 -10.89
N PRO A 411 24.82 27.15 -9.81
CA PRO A 411 25.45 26.98 -8.49
C PRO A 411 26.49 25.86 -8.42
N LEU A 412 26.35 24.82 -9.25
CA LEU A 412 27.28 23.68 -9.30
C LEU A 412 28.30 23.76 -10.43
N ASN A 413 28.25 24.81 -11.26
CA ASN A 413 29.07 24.94 -12.46
C ASN A 413 28.94 23.74 -13.42
N LEU A 414 27.71 23.30 -13.64
CA LEU A 414 27.33 22.25 -14.58
C LEU A 414 26.67 22.83 -15.83
N THR A 415 26.72 22.08 -16.93
CA THR A 415 25.83 22.34 -18.08
C THR A 415 24.38 22.02 -17.74
N LEU A 416 23.44 22.48 -18.58
CA LEU A 416 22.01 22.18 -18.43
C LEU A 416 21.76 20.67 -18.45
N GLU A 417 22.40 19.97 -19.40
CA GLU A 417 22.26 18.54 -19.63
C GLU A 417 22.81 17.74 -18.45
N GLU A 418 23.98 18.11 -17.93
CA GLU A 418 24.57 17.49 -16.74
C GLU A 418 23.70 17.73 -15.50
N ALA A 419 23.15 18.93 -15.32
CA ALA A 419 22.25 19.22 -14.21
C ALA A 419 20.96 18.41 -14.30
N ALA A 420 20.31 18.36 -15.47
CA ALA A 420 19.10 17.57 -15.68
C ALA A 420 19.37 16.07 -15.51
N TRP A 421 20.46 15.56 -16.07
CA TRP A 421 20.88 14.17 -15.89
C TRP A 421 21.22 13.84 -14.43
N GLY A 422 21.87 14.77 -13.72
CA GLY A 422 22.16 14.66 -12.30
C GLY A 422 20.88 14.53 -11.45
N ILE A 423 19.87 15.36 -11.72
CA ILE A 423 18.55 15.26 -11.07
C ILE A 423 17.93 13.87 -11.29
N HIS A 424 17.89 13.40 -12.54
CA HIS A 424 17.35 12.09 -12.88
C HIS A 424 18.12 10.94 -12.20
N THR A 425 19.46 11.02 -12.20
CA THR A 425 20.32 9.98 -11.65
C THR A 425 20.21 9.90 -10.14
N ILE A 426 20.28 11.02 -9.42
CA ILE A 426 20.17 11.02 -7.95
C ILE A 426 18.79 10.51 -7.51
N ALA A 427 17.72 10.90 -8.20
CA ALA A 427 16.40 10.34 -7.93
C ALA A 427 16.36 8.81 -8.13
N THR A 428 16.93 8.33 -9.24
CA THR A 428 17.01 6.90 -9.55
C THR A 428 17.84 6.14 -8.51
N SER A 429 19.00 6.67 -8.10
CA SER A 429 19.86 6.05 -7.07
C SER A 429 19.18 6.01 -5.69
N ASN A 430 18.43 7.05 -5.32
CA ASN A 430 17.65 7.04 -4.07
C ASN A 430 16.60 5.92 -4.09
N MET A 431 15.90 5.73 -5.21
CA MET A 431 14.93 4.64 -5.38
C MET A 431 15.61 3.27 -5.43
N GLU A 432 16.82 3.15 -5.98
CA GLU A 432 17.61 1.91 -5.97
C GLU A 432 17.92 1.43 -4.55
N ASN A 433 18.29 2.35 -3.65
CA ASN A 433 18.55 2.02 -2.24
C ASN A 433 17.30 1.47 -1.56
N ALA A 434 16.14 2.08 -1.79
CA ALA A 434 14.86 1.58 -1.28
C ALA A 434 14.49 0.22 -1.90
N LEU A 435 14.84 -0.03 -3.15
CA LEU A 435 14.66 -1.31 -3.81
C LEU A 435 15.45 -2.44 -3.15
N ARG A 436 16.62 -2.14 -2.59
CA ARG A 436 17.43 -3.11 -1.81
C ARG A 436 16.73 -3.51 -0.50
N ILE A 437 15.97 -2.59 0.11
CA ILE A 437 15.20 -2.85 1.35
C ILE A 437 14.05 -3.84 1.09
N VAL A 438 13.31 -3.69 -0.02
CA VAL A 438 12.21 -4.62 -0.36
C VAL A 438 12.70 -5.92 -1.01
N SER A 439 13.96 -5.99 -1.43
CA SER A 439 14.54 -7.17 -2.08
C SER A 439 15.57 -7.88 -1.19
N VAL A 440 16.83 -7.45 -1.27
CA VAL A 440 17.98 -8.12 -0.65
C VAL A 440 17.83 -8.23 0.87
N GLU A 441 17.36 -7.17 1.54
CA GLU A 441 17.19 -7.19 3.01
C GLU A 441 16.07 -8.15 3.48
N GLN A 442 15.14 -8.50 2.59
CA GLN A 442 14.09 -9.49 2.84
C GLN A 442 14.49 -10.90 2.40
N GLY A 443 15.71 -11.07 1.87
CA GLY A 443 16.22 -12.35 1.37
C GLY A 443 15.75 -12.69 -0.04
N ARG A 444 15.25 -11.71 -0.82
CA ARG A 444 14.88 -11.87 -2.23
C ARG A 444 16.11 -11.60 -3.09
N ASP A 445 16.43 -12.52 -4.00
CA ASP A 445 17.51 -12.35 -5.00
C ASP A 445 16.94 -11.65 -6.24
N PRO A 446 17.24 -10.37 -6.51
CA PRO A 446 16.64 -9.61 -7.61
C PRO A 446 16.76 -10.26 -8.99
N ARG A 447 17.81 -11.07 -9.20
CA ARG A 447 18.07 -11.76 -10.48
C ARG A 447 16.99 -12.80 -10.82
N ARG A 448 16.21 -13.22 -9.83
CA ARG A 448 15.10 -14.17 -9.98
C ARG A 448 13.74 -13.49 -10.14
N TYR A 449 13.69 -12.17 -9.99
CA TYR A 449 12.45 -11.40 -10.06
C TYR A 449 12.33 -10.71 -11.41
N SER A 450 11.10 -10.42 -11.81
CA SER A 450 10.80 -9.41 -12.82
C SER A 450 10.32 -8.14 -12.11
N MET A 451 10.47 -6.96 -12.74
CA MET A 451 9.90 -5.72 -12.24
C MET A 451 8.63 -5.38 -13.01
N VAL A 452 7.50 -5.20 -12.34
CA VAL A 452 6.31 -4.58 -12.93
C VAL A 452 6.32 -3.11 -12.56
N ALA A 453 6.48 -2.24 -13.55
CA ALA A 453 6.56 -0.79 -13.35
C ALA A 453 5.33 -0.08 -13.91
N PHE A 454 4.73 0.76 -13.08
CA PHE A 454 3.47 1.46 -13.35
C PHE A 454 3.43 2.79 -12.61
N GLY A 455 2.30 3.49 -12.68
CA GLY A 455 2.20 4.91 -12.37
C GLY A 455 2.71 5.76 -13.54
N GLY A 456 2.34 7.04 -13.55
CA GLY A 456 2.66 7.93 -14.68
C GLY A 456 4.16 8.15 -14.90
N ALA A 457 4.98 8.02 -13.85
CA ALA A 457 6.43 8.22 -13.90
C ALA A 457 7.24 6.93 -13.68
N GLY A 458 6.61 5.80 -13.34
CA GLY A 458 7.34 4.54 -13.08
C GLY A 458 8.13 4.05 -14.29
N PRO A 459 7.52 3.91 -15.48
CA PRO A 459 8.20 3.45 -16.67
C PRO A 459 9.38 4.33 -17.15
N LEU A 460 9.50 5.57 -16.66
CA LEU A 460 10.63 6.46 -16.96
C LEU A 460 11.93 6.00 -16.29
N HIS A 461 11.83 5.43 -15.08
CA HIS A 461 12.99 5.05 -14.26
C HIS A 461 13.21 3.53 -14.21
N ALA A 462 12.19 2.73 -14.54
CA ALA A 462 12.15 1.28 -14.31
C ALA A 462 13.36 0.51 -14.87
N VAL A 463 13.75 0.77 -16.12
CA VAL A 463 14.84 0.01 -16.77
C VAL A 463 16.19 0.29 -16.11
N ARG A 464 16.45 1.54 -15.72
CA ARG A 464 17.68 1.90 -14.99
C ARG A 464 17.70 1.31 -13.58
N LEU A 465 16.57 1.34 -12.87
CA LEU A 465 16.42 0.71 -11.56
C LEU A 465 16.66 -0.81 -11.64
N ALA A 466 16.02 -1.46 -12.61
CA ALA A 466 16.19 -2.89 -12.83
C ALA A 466 17.65 -3.25 -13.12
N ARG A 467 18.33 -2.49 -13.98
CA ARG A 467 19.77 -2.67 -14.25
C ARG A 467 20.63 -2.47 -13.00
N GLY A 468 20.36 -1.44 -12.19
CA GLY A 468 21.14 -1.12 -10.98
C GLY A 468 21.16 -2.24 -9.94
N ILE A 469 20.08 -3.01 -9.83
CA ILE A 469 20.00 -4.13 -8.87
C ILE A 469 20.01 -5.53 -9.52
N GLY A 470 20.16 -5.61 -10.84
CA GLY A 470 20.29 -6.88 -11.56
C GLY A 470 18.99 -7.61 -11.86
N ILE A 471 17.86 -6.92 -11.95
CA ILE A 471 16.59 -7.48 -12.43
C ILE A 471 16.66 -7.66 -13.96
N PRO A 472 16.46 -8.87 -14.50
CA PRO A 472 16.63 -9.16 -15.92
C PRO A 472 15.47 -8.70 -16.82
N LYS A 473 14.28 -8.48 -16.25
CA LYS A 473 13.05 -8.22 -17.01
C LYS A 473 12.22 -7.12 -16.37
N VAL A 474 11.81 -6.13 -17.17
CA VAL A 474 10.85 -5.08 -16.78
C VAL A 474 9.57 -5.23 -17.58
N ILE A 475 8.43 -5.07 -16.94
CA ILE A 475 7.11 -5.25 -17.52
C ILE A 475 6.32 -3.96 -17.31
N ILE A 476 5.82 -3.38 -18.39
CA ILE A 476 4.96 -2.20 -18.36
C ILE A 476 3.53 -2.63 -18.71
N PRO A 477 2.59 -2.65 -17.75
CA PRO A 477 1.20 -3.07 -17.97
C PRO A 477 0.47 -2.24 -19.02
N ALA A 478 -0.61 -2.77 -19.59
CA ALA A 478 -1.41 -2.11 -20.63
C ALA A 478 -2.23 -0.89 -20.13
N GLY A 479 -2.38 -0.75 -18.82
CA GLY A 479 -2.98 0.42 -18.16
C GLY A 479 -2.07 0.95 -17.06
N ALA A 480 -0.77 1.12 -17.35
CA ALA A 480 0.25 1.44 -16.37
C ALA A 480 -0.04 2.73 -15.58
N GLY A 481 -0.59 3.78 -16.18
CA GLY A 481 -0.88 5.03 -15.47
C GLY A 481 -2.13 5.00 -14.58
N VAL A 482 -2.94 3.92 -14.63
CA VAL A 482 -4.08 3.65 -13.72
C VAL A 482 -3.98 2.28 -13.03
N GLY A 483 -2.76 1.77 -12.88
CA GLY A 483 -2.50 0.40 -12.42
C GLY A 483 -3.17 0.02 -11.09
N SER A 484 -3.27 0.97 -10.15
CA SER A 484 -3.98 0.75 -8.88
C SER A 484 -5.46 0.47 -9.08
N ALA A 485 -6.16 1.27 -9.88
CA ALA A 485 -7.58 1.03 -10.16
C ALA A 485 -7.83 -0.30 -10.90
N VAL A 486 -6.90 -0.72 -11.77
CA VAL A 486 -6.92 -2.07 -12.36
C VAL A 486 -6.77 -3.16 -11.29
N GLY A 487 -5.81 -3.01 -10.37
CA GLY A 487 -5.63 -3.95 -9.26
C GLY A 487 -6.85 -4.07 -8.35
N LEU A 488 -7.64 -3.00 -8.18
CA LEU A 488 -8.91 -3.05 -7.45
C LEU A 488 -9.94 -3.96 -8.11
N LEU A 489 -10.05 -3.96 -9.45
CA LEU A 489 -11.04 -4.77 -10.17
C LEU A 489 -10.82 -6.27 -9.95
N GLU A 490 -9.58 -6.68 -9.75
CA GLU A 490 -9.25 -8.09 -9.54
C GLU A 490 -9.20 -8.47 -8.06
N ALA A 491 -9.40 -7.52 -7.14
CA ALA A 491 -9.43 -7.81 -5.73
C ALA A 491 -10.67 -8.65 -5.37
N GLU A 492 -10.47 -9.69 -4.56
CA GLU A 492 -11.55 -10.53 -4.06
C GLU A 492 -11.94 -10.12 -2.63
N PRO A 493 -13.21 -10.31 -2.24
CA PRO A 493 -13.60 -10.19 -0.83
C PRO A 493 -12.74 -11.09 0.06
N ARG A 494 -12.18 -10.49 1.11
CA ARG A 494 -11.18 -11.14 1.96
C ARG A 494 -11.39 -10.79 3.42
N ILE A 495 -11.42 -11.82 4.27
CA ILE A 495 -11.43 -11.66 5.73
C ILE A 495 -10.15 -12.26 6.31
N ASP A 496 -9.38 -11.42 7.00
CA ASP A 496 -8.23 -11.82 7.78
C ASP A 496 -8.59 -11.85 9.27
N THR A 497 -8.49 -13.02 9.91
CA THR A 497 -8.58 -13.15 11.37
C THR A 497 -7.28 -13.69 11.94
N SER A 498 -6.90 -13.19 13.12
CA SER A 498 -5.72 -13.65 13.84
C SER A 498 -5.94 -13.66 15.35
N LEU A 499 -5.14 -14.46 16.04
CA LEU A 499 -5.12 -14.59 17.49
C LEU A 499 -3.71 -14.96 17.95
N THR A 500 -3.16 -14.26 18.96
CA THR A 500 -1.99 -14.76 19.67
C THR A 500 -2.38 -15.82 20.70
N GLN A 501 -1.79 -16.99 20.58
CA GLN A 501 -1.78 -18.01 21.62
C GLN A 501 -0.47 -18.79 21.54
N VAL A 502 0.40 -18.58 22.53
CA VAL A 502 1.70 -19.26 22.59
C VAL A 502 1.47 -20.73 22.88
N LEU A 503 1.81 -21.58 21.91
CA LEU A 503 1.57 -23.01 21.99
C LEU A 503 2.82 -23.76 21.54
N LYS A 504 3.37 -24.57 22.45
CA LYS A 504 4.43 -25.52 22.13
C LYS A 504 3.89 -26.64 21.26
N LEU A 505 4.62 -26.98 20.21
CA LEU A 505 4.26 -28.11 19.35
C LEU A 505 4.79 -29.40 19.94
N ASP A 506 3.87 -30.18 20.50
CA ASP A 506 4.11 -31.53 21.01
C ASP A 506 2.96 -32.48 20.64
N SER A 507 2.97 -33.70 21.17
CA SER A 507 1.94 -34.72 20.92
C SER A 507 0.53 -34.33 21.39
N ASN A 508 0.39 -33.33 22.26
CA ASN A 508 -0.88 -32.88 22.84
C ASN A 508 -1.40 -31.60 22.17
N SER A 509 -0.61 -30.96 21.31
CA SER A 509 -0.94 -29.69 20.64
C SER A 509 -2.13 -29.76 19.66
N THR A 510 -2.55 -30.95 19.21
CA THR A 510 -3.61 -31.10 18.20
C THR A 510 -4.94 -30.46 18.61
N ASN A 511 -5.39 -30.70 19.84
CA ASN A 511 -6.66 -30.16 20.33
C ASN A 511 -6.61 -28.63 20.52
N PRO A 512 -5.58 -28.06 21.18
CA PRO A 512 -5.40 -26.61 21.24
C PRO A 512 -5.37 -25.92 19.87
N ILE A 513 -4.66 -26.49 18.87
CA ILE A 513 -4.64 -25.93 17.51
C ILE A 513 -6.03 -25.93 16.90
N LYS A 514 -6.80 -27.01 17.09
CA LYS A 514 -8.18 -27.09 16.62
C LYS A 514 -9.06 -26.01 17.26
N GLU A 515 -8.98 -25.83 18.57
CA GLU A 515 -9.76 -24.81 19.29
C GLU A 515 -9.42 -23.38 18.82
N ILE A 516 -8.15 -23.10 18.55
CA ILE A 516 -7.71 -21.82 17.98
C ILE A 516 -8.40 -21.57 16.63
N TYR A 517 -8.32 -22.53 15.70
CA TYR A 517 -8.90 -22.37 14.38
C TYR A 517 -10.44 -22.37 14.39
N ASP A 518 -11.09 -23.10 15.30
CA ASP A 518 -12.55 -23.05 15.47
C ASP A 518 -13.00 -21.64 15.90
N LYS A 519 -12.27 -20.99 16.82
CA LYS A 519 -12.52 -19.60 17.24
C LYS A 519 -12.31 -18.61 16.08
N LEU A 520 -11.22 -18.76 15.33
CA LEU A 520 -10.92 -17.91 14.17
C LEU A 520 -11.96 -18.05 13.05
N GLU A 521 -12.42 -19.28 12.79
CA GLU A 521 -13.44 -19.58 11.78
C GLU A 521 -14.80 -19.02 12.19
N MET A 522 -15.18 -19.13 13.47
CA MET A 522 -16.42 -18.53 13.99
C MET A 522 -16.43 -17.00 13.80
N ARG A 523 -15.31 -16.33 14.13
CA ARG A 523 -15.14 -14.89 13.89
C ARG A 523 -15.22 -14.56 12.40
N ALA A 524 -14.48 -15.28 11.56
CA ALA A 524 -14.48 -15.05 10.12
C ALA A 524 -15.87 -15.23 9.50
N LYS A 525 -16.63 -16.26 9.91
CA LYS A 525 -18.02 -16.47 9.44
C LYS A 525 -18.96 -15.32 9.81
N SER A 526 -18.77 -14.71 10.97
CA SER A 526 -19.53 -13.50 11.37
C SER A 526 -19.24 -12.34 10.42
N ASP A 527 -17.96 -12.08 10.14
CA ASP A 527 -17.53 -11.02 9.24
C ASP A 527 -17.94 -11.30 7.78
N ILE A 528 -17.86 -12.55 7.31
CA ILE A 528 -18.35 -12.96 5.98
C ILE A 528 -19.86 -12.67 5.83
N LYS A 529 -20.66 -12.94 6.87
CA LYS A 529 -22.10 -12.60 6.82
C LYS A 529 -22.33 -11.10 6.67
N ARG A 530 -21.45 -10.27 7.26
CA ARG A 530 -21.49 -8.81 7.17
C ARG A 530 -20.93 -8.24 5.86
N LEU A 531 -20.18 -9.04 5.10
CA LEU A 531 -19.77 -8.67 3.75
C LEU A 531 -20.96 -8.62 2.80
N GLY A 532 -22.00 -9.43 3.03
CA GLY A 532 -23.17 -9.50 2.15
C GLY A 532 -22.94 -10.25 0.83
N VAL A 533 -21.73 -10.79 0.61
CA VAL A 533 -21.36 -11.47 -0.64
C VAL A 533 -21.84 -12.91 -0.69
N LYS A 534 -22.12 -13.39 -1.90
CA LYS A 534 -22.40 -14.80 -2.18
C LYS A 534 -21.09 -15.52 -2.53
N GLY A 535 -21.02 -16.82 -2.23
CA GLY A 535 -19.86 -17.67 -2.55
C GLY A 535 -19.40 -18.51 -1.36
N ASN A 536 -18.65 -19.57 -1.66
CA ASN A 536 -18.03 -20.41 -0.62
C ASN A 536 -16.62 -19.90 -0.33
N PRO A 537 -16.26 -19.65 0.94
CA PRO A 537 -14.93 -19.20 1.28
C PRO A 537 -13.88 -20.28 1.02
N ILE A 538 -12.78 -19.89 0.39
CA ILE A 538 -11.53 -20.64 0.33
C ILE A 538 -10.71 -20.25 1.55
N TRP A 539 -10.38 -21.25 2.37
CA TRP A 539 -9.67 -21.05 3.63
C TRP A 539 -8.17 -21.30 3.47
N SER A 540 -7.37 -20.38 3.98
CA SER A 540 -5.91 -20.55 4.12
C SER A 540 -5.49 -20.31 5.57
N ARG A 541 -4.54 -21.12 6.04
CA ARG A 541 -4.00 -21.07 7.40
C ARG A 541 -2.53 -20.69 7.35
N HIS A 542 -2.13 -19.79 8.22
CA HIS A 542 -0.72 -19.51 8.47
C HIS A 542 -0.50 -19.26 9.97
N ALA A 543 0.73 -19.43 10.41
CA ALA A 543 1.14 -19.14 11.78
C ALA A 543 2.52 -18.48 11.79
N TYR A 544 2.72 -17.59 12.77
CA TYR A 544 4.04 -17.08 13.13
C TYR A 544 4.63 -17.99 14.19
N MET A 545 5.76 -18.60 13.86
CA MET A 545 6.36 -19.69 14.62
C MET A 545 7.84 -19.43 14.86
N ARG A 546 8.39 -20.06 15.88
CA ARG A 546 9.81 -19.96 16.24
C ARG A 546 10.28 -21.17 17.02
N TYR A 547 11.59 -21.30 17.18
CA TYR A 547 12.13 -22.18 18.22
C TYR A 547 11.92 -21.55 19.60
N VAL A 548 11.63 -22.38 20.60
CA VAL A 548 11.48 -21.95 21.99
C VAL A 548 12.74 -21.21 22.45
N GLY A 549 12.55 -20.00 22.97
CA GLY A 549 13.64 -19.11 23.41
C GLY A 549 14.14 -18.13 22.36
N GLN A 550 13.72 -18.26 21.09
CA GLN A 550 14.01 -17.23 20.09
C GLN A 550 13.20 -15.95 20.33
N GLY A 551 13.83 -14.80 20.04
CA GLY A 551 13.20 -13.48 20.13
C GLY A 551 12.51 -13.00 18.86
N PHE A 552 12.45 -13.83 17.82
CA PHE A 552 11.85 -13.51 16.53
C PHE A 552 11.03 -14.68 16.00
N GLU A 553 10.07 -14.36 15.14
CA GLU A 553 9.16 -15.31 14.52
C GLU A 553 9.36 -15.35 12.99
N ILE A 554 9.02 -16.48 12.37
CA ILE A 554 8.90 -16.61 10.91
C ILE A 554 7.46 -16.93 10.54
N SER A 555 7.00 -16.42 9.39
CA SER A 555 5.70 -16.79 8.83
C SER A 555 5.78 -18.18 8.21
N VAL A 556 4.83 -19.05 8.55
CA VAL A 556 4.73 -20.41 8.05
C VAL A 556 3.33 -20.63 7.50
N ASN A 557 3.26 -20.94 6.20
CA ASN A 557 2.02 -21.41 5.58
C ASN A 557 1.72 -22.82 6.09
N LEU A 558 0.52 -23.02 6.61
CA LEU A 558 0.11 -24.30 7.19
C LEU A 558 -0.75 -25.08 6.19
N PRO A 559 -0.68 -26.43 6.22
CA PRO A 559 -1.43 -27.26 5.29
C PRO A 559 -2.94 -27.07 5.45
N SER A 560 -3.68 -27.26 4.37
CA SER A 560 -5.14 -27.32 4.39
C SER A 560 -5.64 -28.66 4.97
N GLY A 561 -6.92 -28.73 5.33
CA GLY A 561 -7.59 -29.98 5.72
C GLY A 561 -7.90 -30.11 7.22
N LYS A 562 -8.21 -31.33 7.64
CA LYS A 562 -8.66 -31.63 9.01
C LYS A 562 -7.48 -31.62 9.99
N ILE A 563 -7.67 -30.94 11.12
CA ILE A 563 -6.69 -30.90 12.22
C ILE A 563 -6.76 -32.23 12.97
N THR A 564 -5.83 -33.11 12.66
CA THR A 564 -5.65 -34.45 13.26
C THR A 564 -4.23 -34.56 13.79
N LYS A 565 -3.84 -35.68 14.42
CA LYS A 565 -2.46 -35.85 14.91
C LYS A 565 -1.41 -35.68 13.80
N LYS A 566 -1.68 -36.18 12.59
CA LYS A 566 -0.82 -36.00 11.40
C LYS A 566 -0.67 -34.53 10.98
N TYR A 567 -1.60 -33.68 11.37
CA TYR A 567 -1.56 -32.26 11.06
C TYR A 567 -0.45 -31.54 11.82
N THR A 568 -0.24 -31.90 13.10
CA THR A 568 0.87 -31.36 13.89
C THR A 568 2.22 -31.69 13.25
N ASP A 569 2.41 -32.93 12.78
CA ASP A 569 3.65 -33.34 12.10
C ASP A 569 3.87 -32.51 10.81
N ALA A 570 2.81 -32.31 10.03
CA ALA A 570 2.88 -31.48 8.81
C ALA A 570 3.15 -30.00 9.09
N ILE A 571 2.71 -29.45 10.24
CA ILE A 571 3.09 -28.10 10.69
C ILE A 571 4.59 -28.03 10.96
N VAL A 572 5.16 -29.03 11.63
CA VAL A 572 6.61 -29.10 11.92
C VAL A 572 7.43 -29.14 10.63
N GLU A 573 7.01 -29.96 9.66
CA GLU A 573 7.64 -30.00 8.32
C GLU A 573 7.56 -28.64 7.61
N SER A 574 6.40 -27.98 7.67
CA SER A 574 6.19 -26.65 7.08
C SER A 574 7.11 -25.61 7.73
N PHE A 575 7.25 -25.64 9.05
CA PHE A 575 8.16 -24.76 9.79
C PHE A 575 9.62 -25.00 9.38
N ASN A 576 10.08 -26.26 9.37
CA ASN A 576 11.44 -26.60 8.99
C ASN A 576 11.76 -26.15 7.55
N SER A 577 10.83 -26.35 6.62
CA SER A 577 10.98 -25.88 5.24
C SER A 577 11.12 -24.35 5.16
N ALA A 578 10.24 -23.61 5.83
CA ALA A 578 10.27 -22.14 5.86
C ALA A 578 11.55 -21.61 6.53
N TYR A 579 11.95 -22.22 7.66
CA TYR A 579 13.14 -21.83 8.40
C TYR A 579 14.42 -22.09 7.59
N LEU A 580 14.52 -23.26 6.93
CA LEU A 580 15.64 -23.58 6.04
C LEU A 580 15.68 -22.64 4.82
N LYS A 581 14.54 -22.28 4.23
CA LYS A 581 14.45 -21.31 3.12
C LYS A 581 15.09 -19.97 3.54
N LYS A 582 14.78 -19.49 4.74
CA LYS A 582 15.21 -18.18 5.26
C LYS A 582 16.63 -18.15 5.84
N HIS A 583 16.98 -19.12 6.69
CA HIS A 583 18.22 -19.10 7.48
C HIS A 583 19.30 -20.08 7.00
N LYS A 584 18.97 -20.98 6.07
CA LYS A 584 19.88 -22.02 5.54
C LYS A 584 20.46 -22.97 6.61
N PHE A 585 19.83 -23.03 7.78
CA PHE A 585 20.22 -23.86 8.93
C PHE A 585 18.97 -24.36 9.66
N LEU A 586 19.04 -25.54 10.29
CA LEU A 586 17.99 -26.09 11.15
C LEU A 586 18.61 -26.63 12.44
N ASP A 587 17.91 -26.44 13.56
CA ASP A 587 18.19 -27.13 14.81
C ASP A 587 17.14 -28.23 15.00
N GLU A 588 17.55 -29.48 14.80
CA GLU A 588 16.66 -30.65 14.89
C GLU A 588 16.22 -30.97 16.32
N ASN A 589 16.94 -30.47 17.33
CA ASN A 589 16.63 -30.73 18.74
C ASN A 589 15.82 -29.62 19.38
N ALA A 590 15.77 -28.44 18.75
CA ALA A 590 15.05 -27.30 19.28
C ALA A 590 13.53 -27.51 19.20
N MET A 591 12.86 -27.28 20.33
CA MET A 591 11.40 -27.32 20.40
C MET A 591 10.80 -26.15 19.63
N ILE A 592 9.70 -26.39 18.92
CA ILE A 592 9.00 -25.36 18.12
C ILE A 592 7.78 -24.86 18.91
N GLU A 593 7.50 -23.57 18.83
CA GLU A 593 6.27 -22.97 19.33
C GLU A 593 5.60 -22.08 18.27
N GLY A 594 4.27 -22.15 18.21
CA GLY A 594 3.44 -21.21 17.46
C GLY A 594 3.03 -20.04 18.37
N ILE A 595 3.05 -18.83 17.83
CA ILE A 595 2.80 -17.59 18.57
C ILE A 595 1.49 -16.95 18.09
N ASP A 596 1.47 -16.51 16.84
CA ASP A 596 0.29 -15.90 16.23
C ASP A 596 -0.30 -16.86 15.21
N TRP A 597 -1.60 -17.09 15.30
CA TRP A 597 -2.33 -17.99 14.43
C TRP A 597 -3.31 -17.19 13.60
N SER A 598 -3.34 -17.46 12.31
CA SER A 598 -4.16 -16.70 11.37
C SER A 598 -4.96 -17.60 10.45
N LEU A 599 -6.18 -17.16 10.16
CA LEU A 599 -7.08 -17.77 9.20
C LEU A 599 -7.53 -16.70 8.21
N VAL A 600 -7.33 -16.97 6.93
CA VAL A 600 -7.76 -16.09 5.85
C VAL A 600 -8.89 -16.77 5.09
N ALA A 601 -9.97 -16.04 4.87
CA ALA A 601 -11.06 -16.44 4.00
C ALA A 601 -11.07 -15.53 2.76
N ILE A 602 -10.91 -16.13 1.59
CA ILE A 602 -11.10 -15.46 0.30
C ILE A 602 -12.43 -15.96 -0.27
N ILE A 603 -13.27 -15.06 -0.76
CA ILE A 603 -14.58 -15.40 -1.33
C ILE A 603 -14.56 -15.06 -2.82
N PRO A 604 -14.15 -16.02 -3.68
CA PRO A 604 -14.08 -15.77 -5.11
C PRO A 604 -15.41 -15.28 -5.65
N GLN A 605 -15.37 -14.17 -6.39
CA GLN A 605 -16.52 -13.69 -7.14
C GLN A 605 -16.46 -14.27 -8.55
N ALA A 606 -17.63 -14.57 -9.12
CA ALA A 606 -17.73 -15.00 -10.50
C ALA A 606 -17.51 -13.77 -11.40
N SER A 607 -16.25 -13.48 -11.73
CA SER A 607 -15.88 -12.52 -12.78
C SER A 607 -14.96 -13.20 -13.77
N ASP A 608 -15.21 -13.00 -15.06
CA ASP A 608 -14.19 -13.27 -16.06
C ASP A 608 -13.04 -12.28 -15.82
N LYS A 609 -11.84 -12.80 -15.56
CA LYS A 609 -10.66 -11.99 -15.28
C LYS A 609 -10.51 -10.89 -16.31
N THR A 610 -10.15 -9.69 -15.85
CA THR A 610 -9.99 -8.51 -16.71
C THR A 610 -9.03 -8.83 -17.85
N ASN A 611 -9.56 -8.96 -19.06
CA ASN A 611 -8.72 -9.05 -20.23
C ASN A 611 -8.16 -7.65 -20.53
N LEU A 612 -6.96 -7.38 -20.03
CA LEU A 612 -6.26 -6.11 -20.21
C LEU A 612 -5.86 -5.85 -21.67
N SER A 613 -5.94 -6.86 -22.56
CA SER A 613 -5.75 -6.64 -24.00
C SER A 613 -6.87 -5.80 -24.62
N SER A 614 -8.05 -5.75 -23.99
CA SER A 614 -9.24 -5.00 -24.43
C SER A 614 -9.26 -3.55 -23.96
N TYR A 615 -8.12 -2.99 -23.56
CA TYR A 615 -8.01 -1.59 -23.16
C TYR A 615 -8.25 -0.67 -24.37
N VAL A 616 -9.52 -0.35 -24.62
CA VAL A 616 -9.94 0.48 -25.75
C VAL A 616 -9.90 1.94 -25.30
N ILE A 617 -8.81 2.65 -25.64
CA ILE A 617 -8.84 4.11 -25.59
C ILE A 617 -9.13 4.65 -26.99
N PRO A 618 -10.32 5.23 -27.24
CA PRO A 618 -10.65 5.84 -28.52
C PRO A 618 -9.85 7.12 -28.74
N ALA A 619 -8.63 6.99 -29.28
CA ALA A 619 -7.84 8.13 -29.77
C ALA A 619 -7.15 7.76 -31.09
N LYS A 620 -6.97 8.74 -31.98
CA LYS A 620 -6.25 8.52 -33.25
C LYS A 620 -4.82 8.07 -32.96
N LEU A 621 -4.34 7.06 -33.69
CA LEU A 621 -2.95 6.63 -33.67
C LEU A 621 -2.05 7.81 -34.07
N ARG A 622 -1.00 8.07 -33.30
CA ARG A 622 0.01 9.06 -33.70
C ARG A 622 0.97 8.45 -34.71
N GLN A 623 1.44 9.28 -35.64
CA GLN A 623 2.53 8.89 -36.52
C GLN A 623 3.82 8.79 -35.71
N THR A 624 4.61 7.73 -35.97
CA THR A 624 5.96 7.60 -35.44
C THR A 624 6.79 8.82 -35.85
N ARG A 625 7.49 9.40 -34.88
CA ARG A 625 8.35 10.57 -35.07
C ARG A 625 9.69 10.34 -34.38
N THR A 626 10.63 11.25 -34.58
CA THR A 626 11.90 11.26 -33.83
C THR A 626 11.99 12.53 -32.98
N ARG A 627 12.76 12.45 -31.89
CA ARG A 627 13.15 13.59 -31.06
C ARG A 627 14.58 13.36 -30.54
N PRO A 628 15.39 14.42 -30.33
CA PRO A 628 16.63 14.31 -29.57
C PRO A 628 16.35 13.87 -28.13
N VAL A 629 16.96 12.77 -27.70
CA VAL A 629 16.86 12.27 -26.33
C VAL A 629 18.25 12.01 -25.76
N TRP A 630 18.50 12.43 -24.52
CA TRP A 630 19.78 12.27 -23.85
C TRP A 630 19.93 10.85 -23.29
N PHE A 631 20.98 10.14 -23.73
CA PHE A 631 21.42 8.90 -23.12
C PHE A 631 22.91 9.00 -22.76
N PRO A 632 23.30 8.83 -21.48
CA PRO A 632 24.71 8.72 -21.11
C PRO A 632 25.39 7.56 -21.84
N GLU A 633 24.67 6.48 -22.15
CA GLU A 633 25.18 5.34 -22.91
C GLU A 633 25.64 5.70 -24.33
N THR A 634 25.14 6.79 -24.90
CA THR A 634 25.54 7.30 -26.22
C THR A 634 26.36 8.60 -26.13
N ASN A 635 26.80 8.98 -24.94
CA ASN A 635 27.51 10.24 -24.67
C ASN A 635 26.75 11.50 -25.13
N GLY A 636 25.41 11.51 -24.98
CA GLY A 636 24.61 12.72 -25.16
C GLY A 636 23.29 12.51 -25.90
N PHE A 637 22.81 13.55 -26.59
CA PHE A 637 21.58 13.51 -27.36
C PHE A 637 21.72 12.66 -28.63
N ILE A 638 20.75 11.79 -28.87
CA ILE A 638 20.59 11.02 -30.11
C ILE A 638 19.15 11.12 -30.62
N GLU A 639 18.98 11.19 -31.94
CA GLU A 639 17.65 11.09 -32.57
C GLU A 639 17.02 9.73 -32.24
N THR A 640 15.94 9.77 -31.47
CA THR A 640 15.31 8.59 -30.89
C THR A 640 13.88 8.46 -31.40
N ASN A 641 13.49 7.24 -31.78
CA ASN A 641 12.13 6.95 -32.22
C ASN A 641 11.14 7.11 -31.05
N ILE A 642 10.07 7.85 -31.32
CA ILE A 642 8.91 8.04 -30.44
C ILE A 642 7.75 7.24 -31.03
N ILE A 643 7.34 6.21 -30.31
CA ILE A 643 6.41 5.19 -30.78
C ILE A 643 5.16 5.23 -29.91
N ASP A 644 3.99 5.34 -30.53
CA ASP A 644 2.72 5.16 -29.85
C ASP A 644 2.57 3.68 -29.47
N ARG A 645 2.37 3.36 -28.19
CA ARG A 645 2.22 1.96 -27.74
C ARG A 645 1.21 1.16 -28.57
N ARG A 646 0.15 1.83 -29.03
CA ARG A 646 -0.97 1.21 -29.75
C ARG A 646 -0.59 0.80 -31.17
N SER A 647 0.47 1.37 -31.74
CA SER A 647 0.99 0.95 -33.05
C SER A 647 1.87 -0.29 -32.99
N ILE A 648 2.26 -0.73 -31.79
CA ILE A 648 3.11 -1.93 -31.60
C ILE A 648 2.23 -3.17 -31.69
N SER A 649 2.57 -4.09 -32.59
CA SER A 649 1.98 -5.44 -32.71
C SER A 649 2.62 -6.40 -31.71
N SER A 650 1.91 -7.47 -31.33
CA SER A 650 2.47 -8.56 -30.51
C SER A 650 3.60 -9.34 -31.20
N THR A 651 3.71 -9.21 -32.51
CA THR A 651 4.80 -9.79 -33.32
C THR A 651 6.04 -8.91 -33.37
N ASP A 652 5.94 -7.65 -32.96
CA ASP A 652 7.03 -6.69 -33.11
C ASP A 652 8.09 -6.90 -32.03
N THR A 653 9.34 -6.77 -32.43
CA THR A 653 10.48 -6.67 -31.53
C THR A 653 11.18 -5.36 -31.83
N LEU A 654 11.26 -4.48 -30.81
CA LEU A 654 11.90 -3.17 -30.93
C LEU A 654 13.18 -3.17 -30.09
N SER A 655 14.25 -2.60 -30.62
CA SER A 655 15.50 -2.40 -29.88
C SER A 655 15.63 -0.94 -29.48
N GLY A 656 16.16 -0.68 -28.28
CA GLY A 656 16.48 0.67 -27.84
C GLY A 656 17.71 1.26 -28.56
N PRO A 657 17.91 2.60 -28.52
CA PRO A 657 17.10 3.56 -27.78
C PRO A 657 15.74 3.83 -28.44
N ALA A 658 14.68 3.83 -27.63
CA ALA A 658 13.33 4.18 -28.06
C ALA A 658 12.53 4.77 -26.89
N ILE A 659 11.59 5.66 -27.20
CA ILE A 659 10.59 6.14 -26.27
C ILE A 659 9.24 5.60 -26.71
N ILE A 660 8.55 4.88 -25.82
CA ILE A 660 7.20 4.40 -26.07
C ILE A 660 6.25 5.27 -25.25
N GLU A 661 5.41 6.00 -25.98
CA GLU A 661 4.43 6.94 -25.45
C GLU A 661 3.07 6.23 -25.30
N ASP A 662 2.52 6.29 -24.09
CA ASP A 662 1.14 5.90 -23.75
C ASP A 662 0.37 7.14 -23.30
N ILE A 663 -0.96 7.08 -23.25
CA ILE A 663 -1.79 8.24 -22.90
C ILE A 663 -1.47 8.77 -21.50
N ASP A 664 -1.11 7.88 -20.57
CA ASP A 664 -0.96 8.16 -19.15
C ASP A 664 0.47 7.95 -18.61
N CYS A 665 1.41 7.47 -19.43
CA CYS A 665 2.80 7.25 -19.04
C CYS A 665 3.77 7.26 -20.23
N THR A 666 5.07 7.28 -19.95
CA THR A 666 6.11 7.21 -20.98
C THR A 666 7.18 6.21 -20.57
N THR A 667 7.48 5.25 -21.45
CA THR A 667 8.46 4.20 -21.22
C THR A 667 9.77 4.52 -21.94
N VAL A 668 10.88 4.50 -21.21
CA VAL A 668 12.22 4.69 -21.77
C VAL A 668 12.87 3.33 -21.99
N VAL A 669 13.14 2.97 -23.25
CA VAL A 669 13.91 1.76 -23.61
C VAL A 669 15.34 2.18 -23.89
N LEU A 670 16.28 1.70 -23.09
CA LEU A 670 17.68 2.14 -23.15
C LEU A 670 18.42 1.49 -24.33
N PRO A 671 19.52 2.09 -24.81
CA PRO A 671 20.39 1.46 -25.81
C PRO A 671 20.77 0.03 -25.41
N GLY A 672 20.57 -0.93 -26.32
CA GLY A 672 20.90 -2.34 -26.12
C GLY A 672 19.79 -3.21 -25.51
N ASP A 673 18.75 -2.61 -24.93
CA ASP A 673 17.59 -3.34 -24.43
C ASP A 673 16.60 -3.67 -25.56
N VAL A 674 15.82 -4.73 -25.35
CA VAL A 674 14.83 -5.21 -26.33
C VAL A 674 13.46 -5.23 -25.70
N VAL A 675 12.47 -4.69 -26.39
CA VAL A 675 11.06 -4.70 -25.96
C VAL A 675 10.19 -5.48 -26.94
N ARG A 676 9.27 -6.26 -26.38
CA ARG A 676 8.21 -6.98 -27.10
C ARG A 676 6.86 -6.68 -26.46
N LYS A 677 5.80 -6.75 -27.25
CA LYS A 677 4.43 -6.66 -26.73
C LYS A 677 3.85 -8.06 -26.53
N HIS A 678 3.48 -8.37 -25.30
CA HIS A 678 2.77 -9.60 -24.96
C HIS A 678 1.37 -9.61 -25.58
N GLU A 679 0.78 -10.80 -25.74
CA GLU A 679 -0.60 -10.98 -26.24
C GLU A 679 -1.65 -10.29 -25.35
N MET A 680 -1.38 -10.20 -24.04
CA MET A 680 -2.19 -9.42 -23.08
C MET A 680 -1.96 -7.90 -23.15
N GLY A 681 -1.16 -7.43 -24.12
CA GLY A 681 -0.88 -6.01 -24.36
C GLY A 681 0.23 -5.40 -23.51
N HIS A 682 0.83 -6.14 -22.59
CA HIS A 682 1.96 -5.69 -21.75
C HIS A 682 3.24 -5.50 -22.57
N LEU A 683 4.05 -4.51 -22.25
CA LEU A 683 5.40 -4.39 -22.81
C LEU A 683 6.36 -5.16 -21.92
N VAL A 684 7.13 -6.07 -22.50
CA VAL A 684 8.16 -6.85 -21.81
C VAL A 684 9.51 -6.40 -22.32
N ILE A 685 10.30 -5.81 -21.45
CA ILE A 685 11.65 -5.29 -21.73
C ILE A 685 12.67 -6.26 -21.13
N GLU A 686 13.49 -6.85 -21.99
CA GLU A 686 14.67 -7.61 -21.60
C GLU A 686 15.81 -6.63 -21.30
N VAL A 687 16.22 -6.56 -20.03
CA VAL A 687 17.24 -5.61 -19.57
C VAL A 687 18.62 -6.20 -19.77
N GLN A 688 19.41 -5.58 -20.65
CA GLN A 688 20.78 -5.98 -20.86
C GLN A 688 21.63 -5.64 -19.63
N GLN A 689 22.22 -6.67 -19.02
CA GLN A 689 23.02 -6.57 -17.78
C GLN A 689 24.51 -6.28 -18.04
N LYS A 690 24.91 -6.04 -19.29
CA LYS A 690 26.31 -5.71 -19.59
C LYS A 690 26.58 -4.27 -19.14
N GLY A 691 27.48 -4.14 -18.16
CA GLY A 691 27.98 -2.86 -17.70
C GLY A 691 28.66 -2.10 -18.84
N PHE A 692 28.36 -0.80 -18.93
CA PHE A 692 29.22 0.16 -19.58
C PHE A 692 30.08 0.85 -18.53
#